data_AF-A0A6P8QB80-F1
#
_entry.id   AF-A0A6P8QB80-F1
#
_cell.length_a   1.000
_cell.length_b   1.000
_cell.length_c   1.000
_cell.angle_alpha   90.00
_cell.angle_beta   90.00
_cell.angle_gamma   90.00
#
_symmetry.space_group_name_H-M   'P 1'
#
loop_
_entity.id
_entity.type
_entity.pdbx_description
1 polymer ?
#
loop_
_entity_poly.entity_id
_entity_poly.type
_entity_poly.pdbx_seq_one_letter_code
_entity_poly.pdbx_strand_id
1 'polypeptide(L)'
;MKLKTYSTGRIMEFACSHIVCNKPSIFKIHSSERHRRECDSNPEAFFQEESFRFTNHDYDNRFITSPKDSNEVFYSQVNKLRPKNSTPADSCGDPTVSQCYLQGDDSPPPLPPRWESKRAGRLSVNKEEKLRFDLSIPPPLPERTYRNAVPVEDLSANVNVVSLHLGKIVNLMNAPHQGNGPTVLCEGCSAAMSAISKMKQDSRGLVWTCEFCMKLNSIRLFCQPYRLFNDVTFVSAPFTNYANVEEPLIVFCVDISGSMSVTSEVKAVNKRQTSVHVSRMQGIQDALTQSLDSLMHSSPTRPVALVTFNDMVTLYGDGLGDPLTLKDYELMDSDYLTEQGLNYPAPKCIAECISSLRARVKGLKENGSTALGPAAAVSIAFASRQTGSQVIICTDGLANTGLGCLDSMDDELCHSAKVFYGNLADTASRKGVIVSILTFEGTNCRLMEVGKLADRTGGRVNIVNPGNLSHEIQTILDDDVMATNVKLRFFIPKGMYFRHEKHTRNKLLKDIGNVARDTEITFEFGIKEQTIQEREMVPFQLQVEFKTRDHRNACRIITQEKKITTNSSLVEDGLNITVLGVHAAQISARLTMEGRIQDAQKEILAQKAFIQKIVEKKQNKEEEDIYENWMSAVAAICDDLVEIPEGEAHSEAASGSKTKNSVLKVLSDEFVNVVLRLKNTKSQMLCRSKSERTLKS
;
A
#
# COMPACT_ATOMS: atom_id res chain seq x y z
N MET A 1 -29.22 21.61 14.38
CA MET A 1 -27.94 20.87 14.51
C MET A 1 -28.17 19.40 14.17
N LYS A 2 -28.05 19.02 12.90
CA LYS A 2 -27.96 17.61 12.51
C LYS A 2 -26.47 17.26 12.55
N LEU A 3 -26.10 16.29 13.39
CA LEU A 3 -24.73 15.80 13.50
C LEU A 3 -24.24 15.35 12.12
N LYS A 4 -23.16 15.97 11.65
CA LYS A 4 -22.33 15.43 10.57
C LYS A 4 -21.77 14.10 11.08
N THR A 5 -22.28 12.98 10.56
CA THR A 5 -21.59 11.69 10.62
C THR A 5 -20.40 11.76 9.66
N TYR A 6 -19.32 12.41 10.09
CA TYR A 6 -18.01 12.10 9.52
C TYR A 6 -17.74 10.62 9.82
N SER A 7 -17.56 9.84 8.75
CA SER A 7 -17.11 8.44 8.72
C SER A 7 -16.53 7.94 10.05
N THR A 8 -17.27 7.08 10.73
CA THR A 8 -16.75 6.29 11.83
C THR A 8 -15.61 5.41 11.31
N GLY A 9 -14.36 5.75 11.63
CA GLY A 9 -13.26 4.83 11.96
C GLY A 9 -13.01 3.56 11.13
N ARG A 10 -13.48 3.43 9.88
CA ARG A 10 -13.28 2.21 9.08
C ARG A 10 -11.86 2.20 8.50
N ILE A 11 -11.13 1.14 8.80
CA ILE A 11 -9.75 0.87 8.37
C ILE A 11 -9.67 -0.01 7.11
N MET A 12 -10.73 -0.78 6.87
CA MET A 12 -10.94 -1.65 5.71
C MET A 12 -12.37 -1.44 5.22
N GLU A 13 -12.52 -0.79 4.07
CA GLU A 13 -13.80 -0.36 3.51
C GLU A 13 -14.05 -1.01 2.16
N PHE A 14 -15.23 -1.57 1.96
CA PHE A 14 -15.59 -2.25 0.72
C PHE A 14 -16.49 -1.35 -0.10
N ALA A 15 -16.31 -1.35 -1.43
CA ALA A 15 -17.13 -0.59 -2.36
C ALA A 15 -18.61 -1.00 -2.28
N CYS A 16 -18.90 -2.26 -1.97
CA CYS A 16 -20.25 -2.74 -1.72
C CYS A 16 -20.36 -3.40 -0.34
N SER A 17 -21.55 -3.33 0.25
CA SER A 17 -21.88 -4.06 1.48
C SER A 17 -21.84 -5.58 1.32
N HIS A 18 -22.02 -6.07 0.08
CA HIS A 18 -22.00 -7.48 -0.30
C HIS A 18 -20.91 -7.75 -1.34
N ILE A 19 -20.38 -8.97 -1.33
CA ILE A 19 -19.53 -9.48 -2.40
C ILE A 19 -20.42 -9.94 -3.55
N VAL A 20 -20.17 -9.41 -4.73
CA VAL A 20 -21.03 -9.65 -5.90
C VAL A 20 -20.53 -10.84 -6.70
N CYS A 21 -21.38 -11.85 -6.82
CA CYS A 21 -21.16 -12.98 -7.71
C CYS A 21 -21.64 -12.62 -9.12
N ASN A 22 -20.80 -11.94 -9.90
CA ASN A 22 -21.04 -11.82 -11.34
C ASN A 22 -20.86 -13.21 -11.96
N LYS A 23 -21.89 -13.68 -12.70
CA LYS A 23 -21.65 -14.74 -13.67
C LYS A 23 -20.74 -14.13 -14.73
N PRO A 24 -19.58 -14.71 -15.04
CA PRO A 24 -18.77 -14.13 -16.09
C PRO A 24 -19.59 -14.14 -17.39
N SER A 25 -19.70 -12.96 -17.99
CA SER A 25 -20.07 -12.84 -19.39
C SER A 25 -19.14 -13.77 -20.18
N ILE A 26 -19.72 -14.61 -21.05
CA ILE A 26 -18.98 -15.45 -21.98
C ILE A 26 -18.27 -14.51 -22.96
N PHE A 27 -17.14 -13.93 -22.53
CA PHE A 27 -16.17 -13.39 -23.45
C PHE A 27 -15.51 -14.59 -24.09
N LYS A 28 -15.98 -14.95 -25.28
CA LYS A 28 -15.21 -15.75 -26.23
C LYS A 28 -13.90 -15.01 -26.47
N ILE A 29 -12.88 -15.36 -25.70
CA ILE A 29 -11.51 -15.19 -26.17
C ILE A 29 -11.46 -16.08 -27.41
N HIS A 30 -11.47 -15.46 -28.58
CA HIS A 30 -11.03 -16.13 -29.80
C HIS A 30 -9.55 -16.45 -29.61
N SER A 31 -9.25 -17.58 -28.97
CA SER A 31 -7.98 -18.24 -29.16
C SER A 31 -7.96 -18.72 -30.60
N SER A 32 -7.11 -18.11 -31.42
CA SER A 32 -6.76 -18.64 -32.72
C SER A 32 -5.85 -19.86 -32.53
N GLU A 33 -6.42 -20.98 -32.14
CA GLU A 33 -5.81 -22.30 -32.30
C GLU A 33 -6.78 -23.16 -33.09
N ARG A 34 -6.63 -23.12 -34.42
CA ARG A 34 -7.29 -24.08 -35.30
C ARG A 34 -6.64 -25.43 -35.11
N HIS A 35 -7.46 -26.41 -34.75
CA HIS A 35 -7.21 -27.83 -34.94
C HIS A 35 -6.59 -28.13 -36.31
N ARG A 36 -5.45 -28.82 -36.30
CA ARG A 36 -5.19 -29.90 -37.25
C ARG A 36 -5.16 -31.20 -36.45
N ARG A 37 -6.16 -32.05 -36.69
CA ARG A 37 -6.08 -33.47 -36.38
C ARG A 37 -5.35 -34.13 -37.55
N GLU A 38 -4.37 -34.97 -37.24
CA GLU A 38 -4.16 -36.21 -37.99
C GLU A 38 -3.56 -37.25 -37.04
N CYS A 39 -4.06 -38.47 -37.18
CA CYS A 39 -3.80 -39.65 -36.37
C CYS A 39 -2.40 -40.21 -36.66
N ASP A 40 -1.72 -40.78 -35.67
CA ASP A 40 -1.43 -42.22 -35.69
C ASP A 40 -0.79 -42.73 -34.39
N SER A 41 -1.05 -44.01 -34.16
CA SER A 41 -0.79 -44.87 -33.01
C SER A 41 0.65 -45.39 -32.89
N ASN A 42 1.24 -45.38 -31.68
CA ASN A 42 1.66 -46.58 -30.90
C ASN A 42 2.41 -46.21 -29.59
N PRO A 43 2.44 -47.10 -28.57
CA PRO A 43 3.11 -46.87 -27.29
C PRO A 43 4.51 -47.51 -27.21
N GLU A 44 5.29 -47.04 -26.24
CA GLU A 44 6.55 -47.57 -25.65
C GLU A 44 7.85 -46.79 -25.91
N ALA A 45 8.66 -46.76 -24.83
CA ALA A 45 10.09 -46.49 -24.71
C ALA A 45 10.58 -45.09 -24.24
N PHE A 46 10.94 -45.09 -22.95
CA PHE A 46 12.22 -44.70 -22.36
C PHE A 46 12.81 -43.27 -22.47
N PHE A 47 13.31 -42.84 -21.31
CA PHE A 47 14.16 -41.69 -21.00
C PHE A 47 15.31 -41.45 -21.99
N GLN A 48 15.44 -40.21 -22.46
CA GLN A 48 16.73 -39.52 -22.52
C GLN A 48 16.52 -38.00 -22.65
N GLU A 49 17.04 -37.25 -21.67
CA GLU A 49 17.25 -35.81 -21.76
C GLU A 49 18.30 -35.55 -22.84
N GLU A 50 18.01 -34.65 -23.78
CA GLU A 50 19.05 -33.77 -24.32
C GLU A 50 18.48 -32.45 -24.85
N SER A 51 19.23 -31.42 -24.51
CA SER A 51 19.07 -29.99 -24.67
C SER A 51 18.74 -29.48 -26.08
N PHE A 52 17.79 -28.54 -26.16
CA PHE A 52 17.84 -27.45 -27.14
C PHE A 52 17.62 -26.09 -26.47
N ARG A 53 18.67 -25.26 -26.55
CA ARG A 53 18.74 -23.87 -26.09
C ARG A 53 17.84 -22.98 -26.95
N PHE A 54 16.93 -22.27 -26.30
CA PHE A 54 16.39 -21.00 -26.80
C PHE A 54 16.57 -19.93 -25.72
N THR A 55 16.97 -18.75 -26.20
CA THR A 55 17.42 -17.56 -25.46
C THR A 55 16.40 -17.03 -24.46
N ASN A 56 16.81 -16.99 -23.19
CA ASN A 56 16.09 -16.37 -22.08
C ASN A 56 16.04 -14.83 -22.25
N HIS A 57 14.84 -14.27 -22.14
CA HIS A 57 14.65 -12.90 -21.65
C HIS A 57 14.30 -13.00 -20.15
N ASP A 58 15.31 -12.84 -19.30
CA ASP A 58 15.17 -12.84 -17.85
C ASP A 58 14.78 -11.45 -17.36
N TYR A 59 13.54 -11.31 -16.90
CA TYR A 59 13.18 -10.35 -15.85
C TYR A 59 12.95 -11.16 -14.58
N ASP A 60 13.99 -11.27 -13.75
CA ASP A 60 13.93 -11.96 -12.47
C ASP A 60 13.88 -10.97 -11.30
N ASN A 61 13.11 -11.38 -10.28
CA ASN A 61 13.54 -11.31 -8.89
C ASN A 61 12.66 -12.29 -8.10
N ARG A 62 12.99 -13.57 -8.28
CA ARG A 62 12.70 -14.70 -7.43
C ARG A 62 13.84 -14.91 -6.43
N PHE A 63 13.41 -15.18 -5.18
CA PHE A 63 13.99 -16.10 -4.21
C PHE A 63 15.52 -16.25 -4.10
N ILE A 64 16.05 -15.78 -2.97
CA ILE A 64 17.21 -16.41 -2.33
C ILE A 64 16.76 -17.80 -1.85
N THR A 65 17.29 -18.86 -2.47
CA THR A 65 17.31 -20.21 -1.92
C THR A 65 18.36 -20.28 -0.82
N SER A 66 17.94 -20.49 0.42
CA SER A 66 18.84 -20.88 1.51
C SER A 66 19.34 -22.32 1.28
N PRO A 67 20.60 -22.65 1.61
CA PRO A 67 21.04 -24.05 1.59
C PRO A 67 20.28 -24.85 2.66
N LYS A 68 20.01 -26.12 2.33
CA LYS A 68 19.58 -27.13 3.30
C LYS A 68 20.69 -27.29 4.35
N ASP A 69 20.38 -27.08 5.63
CA ASP A 69 20.74 -28.04 6.69
C ASP A 69 20.07 -27.74 8.05
N SER A 70 19.71 -28.85 8.69
CA SER A 70 19.33 -29.08 10.10
C SER A 70 18.08 -28.40 10.68
N ASN A 71 17.07 -29.25 10.91
CA ASN A 71 16.05 -29.09 11.95
C ASN A 71 16.72 -28.90 13.32
N GLU A 72 16.56 -27.76 14.00
CA GLU A 72 16.57 -27.74 15.46
C GLU A 72 15.51 -26.80 16.03
N VAL A 73 14.68 -27.42 16.87
CA VAL A 73 13.54 -26.88 17.59
C VAL A 73 14.07 -26.28 18.90
N PHE A 74 13.98 -24.97 19.09
CA PHE A 74 14.31 -24.35 20.38
C PHE A 74 13.09 -24.35 21.32
N TYR A 75 13.02 -25.36 22.18
CA TYR A 75 12.44 -25.23 23.52
C TYR A 75 13.50 -25.64 24.57
N SER A 76 13.83 -24.68 25.44
CA SER A 76 14.30 -24.80 26.84
C SER A 76 15.07 -26.05 27.27
N GLN A 77 16.32 -25.87 27.72
CA GLN A 77 16.86 -26.68 28.83
C GLN A 77 17.68 -25.84 29.83
N VAL A 78 17.28 -26.07 31.08
CA VAL A 78 17.84 -25.62 32.35
C VAL A 78 19.23 -26.19 32.55
N ASN A 79 20.23 -25.33 32.79
CA ASN A 79 21.54 -25.79 33.27
C ASN A 79 21.55 -25.88 34.80
N LYS A 80 21.70 -27.12 35.27
CA LYS A 80 22.10 -27.48 36.63
C LYS A 80 23.59 -27.14 36.81
N LEU A 81 23.91 -26.24 37.74
CA LEU A 81 25.24 -26.14 38.33
C LEU A 81 25.15 -26.53 39.81
N ARG A 82 25.99 -27.49 40.23
CA ARG A 82 26.16 -27.92 41.62
C ARG A 82 27.04 -26.92 42.39
N PRO A 83 26.88 -26.81 43.72
CA PRO A 83 27.50 -25.77 44.54
C PRO A 83 28.85 -26.19 45.11
N LYS A 84 29.73 -25.21 45.36
CA LYS A 84 30.83 -25.33 46.33
C LYS A 84 30.93 -24.06 47.19
N ASN A 85 30.62 -24.28 48.47
CA ASN A 85 30.96 -23.61 49.73
C ASN A 85 31.86 -22.36 49.73
N SER A 86 31.39 -21.31 50.43
CA SER A 86 32.06 -20.75 51.63
C SER A 86 31.20 -19.65 52.29
N THR A 87 30.82 -19.86 53.55
CA THR A 87 30.42 -18.88 54.58
C THR A 87 31.62 -17.99 55.01
N PRO A 88 31.51 -16.90 55.83
CA PRO A 88 30.49 -16.63 56.87
C PRO A 88 29.99 -15.17 57.11
N ALA A 89 28.95 -15.09 57.96
CA ALA A 89 28.62 -14.13 59.05
C ALA A 89 28.19 -12.66 58.77
N ASP A 90 26.92 -12.32 59.09
CA ASP A 90 26.45 -11.55 60.28
C ASP A 90 24.93 -11.22 60.13
N SER A 91 24.04 -11.74 61.00
CA SER A 91 23.31 -11.11 62.14
C SER A 91 22.49 -9.84 61.77
N CYS A 92 21.24 -9.55 62.14
CA CYS A 92 20.20 -9.99 63.10
C CYS A 92 18.85 -9.52 62.48
N GLY A 93 17.71 -10.21 62.57
CA GLY A 93 16.85 -10.32 63.76
C GLY A 93 15.39 -10.39 63.32
N ASP A 94 14.69 -11.43 63.75
CA ASP A 94 13.24 -11.69 63.67
C ASP A 94 12.52 -10.90 64.81
N PRO A 95 11.17 -10.79 64.92
CA PRO A 95 10.36 -11.99 65.22
C PRO A 95 8.84 -12.01 64.84
N THR A 96 8.31 -13.24 64.64
CA THR A 96 7.03 -13.81 65.19
C THR A 96 5.65 -13.26 64.70
N VAL A 97 4.53 -14.00 64.55
CA VAL A 97 4.09 -15.38 64.92
C VAL A 97 2.72 -15.73 64.30
N SER A 98 2.59 -17.01 63.93
CA SER A 98 1.48 -18.02 63.98
C SER A 98 -0.01 -17.66 63.76
N GLN A 99 -0.81 -18.34 62.91
CA GLN A 99 -1.26 -19.77 62.81
C GLN A 99 -2.61 -20.01 63.52
N CYS A 100 -3.51 -20.81 62.90
CA CYS A 100 -4.63 -21.65 63.43
C CYS A 100 -5.71 -21.82 62.31
N TYR A 101 -6.36 -22.95 61.99
CA TYR A 101 -6.41 -24.36 62.43
C TYR A 101 -7.03 -25.23 61.30
N LEU A 102 -6.91 -26.56 61.45
CA LEU A 102 -7.24 -27.68 60.56
C LEU A 102 -8.70 -28.21 60.65
N GLN A 103 -8.99 -29.17 59.74
CA GLN A 103 -10.05 -30.20 59.66
C GLN A 103 -11.27 -29.83 58.80
N GLY A 104 -11.79 -30.65 57.88
CA GLY A 104 -11.53 -32.03 57.44
C GLY A 104 -12.75 -32.53 56.63
N ASP A 105 -12.54 -33.60 55.84
CA ASP A 105 -13.50 -34.52 55.19
C ASP A 105 -13.97 -34.36 53.73
N ASP A 106 -13.90 -35.53 53.08
CA ASP A 106 -14.09 -35.93 51.70
C ASP A 106 -15.55 -35.93 51.22
N SER A 107 -15.80 -35.40 50.00
CA SER A 107 -16.70 -35.99 48.98
C SER A 107 -16.85 -35.04 47.76
N PRO A 108 -16.97 -35.56 46.52
CA PRO A 108 -17.05 -34.73 45.32
C PRO A 108 -18.46 -34.13 45.12
N PRO A 109 -18.57 -32.90 44.56
CA PRO A 109 -19.86 -32.26 44.33
C PRO A 109 -20.63 -32.88 43.13
N PRO A 110 -21.98 -32.90 43.17
CA PRO A 110 -22.82 -33.59 42.18
C PRO A 110 -23.02 -32.80 40.88
N LEU A 111 -23.21 -33.55 39.78
CA LEU A 111 -23.51 -33.05 38.43
C LEU A 111 -24.97 -32.55 38.30
N PRO A 112 -25.23 -31.54 37.45
CA PRO A 112 -26.57 -30.98 37.22
C PRO A 112 -27.48 -31.87 36.33
N PRO A 113 -28.82 -31.76 36.46
CA PRO A 113 -29.76 -32.73 35.92
C PRO A 113 -30.05 -32.58 34.42
N ARG A 114 -30.14 -33.75 33.78
CA ARG A 114 -30.43 -33.99 32.36
C ARG A 114 -31.94 -34.01 32.13
N TRP A 115 -32.44 -33.23 31.17
CA TRP A 115 -33.85 -33.26 30.74
C TRP A 115 -34.03 -34.30 29.63
N GLU A 116 -34.64 -35.44 29.96
CA GLU A 116 -35.00 -36.48 28.99
C GLU A 116 -36.51 -36.52 28.71
N SER A 117 -36.79 -36.59 27.41
CA SER A 117 -38.07 -36.76 26.76
C SER A 117 -38.68 -38.14 27.05
N LYS A 118 -39.99 -38.20 27.36
CA LYS A 118 -40.77 -39.45 27.33
C LYS A 118 -41.97 -39.34 26.39
N ARG A 119 -42.17 -40.45 25.68
CA ARG A 119 -43.10 -40.71 24.58
C ARG A 119 -44.42 -41.31 25.09
N ALA A 120 -45.46 -41.07 24.29
CA ALA A 120 -46.55 -41.98 23.89
C ALA A 120 -47.79 -42.19 24.80
N GLY A 121 -48.95 -41.99 24.17
CA GLY A 121 -50.24 -42.59 24.52
C GLY A 121 -51.22 -42.45 23.35
N ARG A 122 -51.46 -43.54 22.60
CA ARG A 122 -52.59 -43.69 21.66
C ARG A 122 -53.88 -43.84 22.47
N LEU A 123 -55.00 -43.30 21.97
CA LEU A 123 -56.33 -43.91 22.05
C LEU A 123 -57.25 -43.25 21.00
N SER A 124 -58.03 -44.09 20.31
CA SER A 124 -58.98 -43.73 19.25
C SER A 124 -60.43 -43.88 19.74
N VAL A 125 -61.35 -43.29 18.96
CA VAL A 125 -62.77 -43.67 18.70
C VAL A 125 -63.86 -42.68 19.19
N ASN A 126 -64.40 -41.95 18.18
CA ASN A 126 -65.78 -41.58 17.81
C ASN A 126 -66.76 -40.95 18.83
N LYS A 127 -67.34 -39.78 18.47
CA LYS A 127 -68.72 -39.67 17.96
C LYS A 127 -69.06 -38.28 17.38
N GLU A 128 -70.03 -38.30 16.48
CA GLU A 128 -70.52 -37.26 15.57
C GLU A 128 -71.28 -36.11 16.26
N GLU A 129 -71.24 -34.90 15.69
CA GLU A 129 -72.44 -34.09 15.46
C GLU A 129 -72.22 -33.01 14.38
N LYS A 130 -73.24 -32.85 13.54
CA LYS A 130 -73.30 -32.10 12.26
C LYS A 130 -73.54 -30.59 12.49
N LEU A 131 -73.02 -29.72 11.61
CA LEU A 131 -73.84 -28.89 10.69
C LEU A 131 -73.01 -27.89 9.84
N ARG A 132 -73.09 -28.11 8.52
CA ARG A 132 -73.08 -27.20 7.35
C ARG A 132 -72.42 -25.80 7.45
N PHE A 133 -71.44 -25.54 6.58
CA PHE A 133 -71.26 -24.26 5.88
C PHE A 133 -70.71 -24.46 4.46
N ASP A 134 -71.22 -23.63 3.55
CA ASP A 134 -71.10 -23.66 2.09
C ASP A 134 -69.67 -23.58 1.55
N LEU A 135 -69.42 -24.38 0.51
CA LEU A 135 -68.24 -24.32 -0.34
C LEU A 135 -68.27 -23.05 -1.21
N SER A 136 -67.54 -22.03 -0.78
CA SER A 136 -67.19 -20.89 -1.63
C SER A 136 -65.86 -21.17 -2.32
N ILE A 137 -65.90 -21.30 -3.65
CA ILE A 137 -64.75 -21.44 -4.53
C ILE A 137 -63.83 -20.20 -4.33
N PRO A 138 -62.52 -20.36 -4.08
CA PRO A 138 -61.61 -19.23 -4.02
C PRO A 138 -61.50 -18.58 -5.40
N PRO A 139 -61.38 -17.23 -5.49
CA PRO A 139 -61.31 -16.55 -6.78
C PRO A 139 -60.10 -17.02 -7.59
N PRO A 140 -60.19 -17.05 -8.93
CA PRO A 140 -59.08 -17.48 -9.77
C PRO A 140 -57.87 -16.57 -9.54
N LEU A 141 -56.71 -17.21 -9.32
CA LEU A 141 -55.41 -16.54 -9.31
C LEU A 141 -55.25 -15.76 -10.63
N PRO A 142 -54.79 -14.50 -10.59
CA PRO A 142 -54.54 -13.74 -11.81
C PRO A 142 -53.53 -14.49 -12.69
N GLU A 143 -53.79 -14.49 -13.99
CA GLU A 143 -52.96 -15.12 -15.02
C GLU A 143 -51.48 -14.76 -14.81
N ARG A 144 -50.67 -15.77 -14.49
CA ARG A 144 -49.20 -15.67 -14.59
C ARG A 144 -48.86 -15.53 -16.06
N THR A 145 -48.92 -14.30 -16.56
CA THR A 145 -48.11 -13.91 -17.70
C THR A 145 -46.67 -14.10 -17.27
N TYR A 146 -46.05 -15.19 -17.74
CA TYR A 146 -44.60 -15.26 -17.87
C TYR A 146 -44.21 -14.12 -18.81
N ARG A 147 -44.06 -12.91 -18.27
CA ARG A 147 -43.14 -11.94 -18.86
C ARG A 147 -41.81 -12.65 -18.83
N ASN A 148 -41.32 -12.99 -20.02
CA ASN A 148 -39.94 -13.39 -20.27
C ASN A 148 -39.06 -12.65 -19.25
N ALA A 149 -38.40 -13.42 -18.36
CA ALA A 149 -37.43 -12.84 -17.44
C ALA A 149 -36.43 -12.09 -18.32
N VAL A 150 -36.47 -10.76 -18.24
CA VAL A 150 -35.48 -9.91 -18.88
C VAL A 150 -34.12 -10.45 -18.42
N PRO A 151 -33.18 -10.74 -19.33
CA PRO A 151 -31.84 -11.16 -18.94
C PRO A 151 -31.33 -10.19 -17.89
N VAL A 152 -30.89 -10.71 -16.75
CA VAL A 152 -30.26 -9.90 -15.69
C VAL A 152 -29.09 -9.17 -16.37
N GLU A 153 -29.14 -7.84 -16.40
CA GLU A 153 -28.02 -7.04 -16.91
C GLU A 153 -26.80 -7.36 -16.05
N ASP A 154 -25.80 -8.02 -16.64
CA ASP A 154 -24.49 -8.16 -16.03
C ASP A 154 -23.92 -6.75 -15.77
N LEU A 155 -23.36 -6.53 -14.58
CA LEU A 155 -22.73 -5.27 -14.24
C LEU A 155 -21.62 -4.96 -15.27
N SER A 156 -21.62 -3.75 -15.81
CA SER A 156 -20.64 -3.31 -16.82
C SER A 156 -19.22 -3.16 -16.27
N ALA A 157 -19.07 -3.12 -14.94
CA ALA A 157 -17.80 -3.04 -14.24
C ALA A 157 -17.76 -3.97 -13.01
N ASN A 158 -16.55 -4.34 -12.58
CA ASN A 158 -16.39 -5.06 -11.33
C ASN A 158 -16.47 -4.09 -10.14
N VAL A 159 -17.30 -4.44 -9.16
CA VAL A 159 -17.53 -3.65 -7.93
C VAL A 159 -16.91 -4.27 -6.69
N ASN A 160 -16.29 -5.44 -6.84
CA ASN A 160 -15.66 -6.20 -5.77
C ASN A 160 -14.29 -5.59 -5.42
N VAL A 161 -14.35 -4.42 -4.78
CA VAL A 161 -13.20 -3.59 -4.44
C VAL A 161 -13.17 -3.35 -2.93
N VAL A 162 -11.98 -3.36 -2.36
CA VAL A 162 -11.71 -2.97 -0.97
C VAL A 162 -10.63 -1.88 -0.93
N SER A 163 -10.88 -0.81 -0.17
CA SER A 163 -9.92 0.22 0.19
C SER A 163 -9.38 -0.04 1.61
N LEU A 164 -8.07 0.08 1.77
CA LEU A 164 -7.36 -0.05 3.03
C LEU A 164 -6.70 1.28 3.39
N HIS A 165 -7.08 1.85 4.53
CA HIS A 165 -6.45 3.06 5.06
C HIS A 165 -5.26 2.70 5.93
N LEU A 166 -4.11 2.47 5.31
CA LEU A 166 -2.90 1.96 5.97
C LEU A 166 -2.43 2.87 7.10
N GLY A 167 -2.47 4.20 6.92
CA GLY A 167 -2.11 5.16 7.98
C GLY A 167 -2.96 5.01 9.25
N LYS A 168 -4.25 4.67 9.12
CA LYS A 168 -5.13 4.37 10.26
C LYS A 168 -4.87 2.99 10.87
N ILE A 169 -4.47 2.01 10.04
CA ILE A 169 -4.18 0.63 10.46
C ILE A 169 -2.92 0.58 11.32
N VAL A 170 -1.84 1.22 10.88
CA VAL A 170 -0.54 1.21 11.57
C VAL A 170 -0.52 2.09 12.82
N ASN A 171 -1.48 3.01 12.96
CA ASN A 171 -1.64 3.80 14.18
C ASN A 171 -2.12 2.91 15.33
N LEU A 172 -1.21 2.62 16.27
CA LEU A 172 -1.46 1.76 17.42
C LEU A 172 -2.55 2.28 18.36
N MET A 173 -2.81 3.59 18.38
CA MET A 173 -3.90 4.18 19.18
C MET A 173 -5.28 3.73 18.69
N ASN A 174 -5.38 3.31 17.43
CA ASN A 174 -6.61 2.80 16.83
C ASN A 174 -6.78 1.28 17.02
N ALA A 175 -5.84 0.60 17.69
CA ALA A 175 -5.90 -0.85 17.90
C ALA A 175 -6.83 -1.17 19.09
N PRO A 176 -7.95 -1.89 18.89
CA PRO A 176 -8.92 -2.13 19.95
C PRO A 176 -8.44 -3.17 20.97
N HIS A 177 -7.61 -4.13 20.55
CA HIS A 177 -7.12 -5.21 21.39
C HIS A 177 -5.62 -5.41 21.18
N GLN A 178 -4.90 -5.61 22.27
CA GLN A 178 -3.50 -6.07 22.23
C GLN A 178 -3.46 -7.58 22.42
N GLY A 179 -2.68 -8.25 21.58
CA GLY A 179 -2.51 -9.69 21.63
C GLY A 179 -1.45 -10.08 22.66
N ASN A 180 -1.80 -10.99 23.55
CA ASN A 180 -0.86 -11.59 24.51
C ASN A 180 -0.42 -12.98 23.99
N GLY A 181 0.87 -13.14 23.71
CA GLY A 181 1.45 -14.40 23.25
C GLY A 181 1.36 -14.63 21.73
N PRO A 182 1.80 -15.81 21.25
CA PRO A 182 1.88 -16.11 19.83
C PRO A 182 0.50 -16.38 19.22
N THR A 183 0.25 -15.78 18.06
CA THR A 183 -0.95 -16.05 17.26
C THR A 183 -0.95 -17.48 16.72
N VAL A 184 -2.08 -18.18 16.83
CA VAL A 184 -2.26 -19.47 16.14
C VAL A 184 -2.41 -19.22 14.64
N LEU A 185 -1.43 -19.65 13.86
CA LEU A 185 -1.41 -19.53 12.40
C LEU A 185 -1.69 -20.88 11.75
N CYS A 186 -2.37 -20.84 10.61
CA CYS A 186 -2.58 -22.02 9.78
C CYS A 186 -1.26 -22.49 9.15
N GLU A 187 -0.95 -23.78 9.26
CA GLU A 187 0.25 -24.39 8.68
C GLU A 187 0.23 -24.46 7.15
N GLY A 188 -0.91 -24.18 6.51
CA GLY A 188 -1.08 -24.25 5.06
C GLY A 188 -0.84 -22.91 4.38
N CYS A 189 -1.52 -21.87 4.87
CA CYS A 189 -1.47 -20.54 4.26
C CYS A 189 -0.92 -19.44 5.18
N SER A 190 -0.73 -19.72 6.47
CA SER A 190 -0.36 -18.74 7.51
C SER A 190 -1.46 -17.71 7.84
N ALA A 191 -2.71 -17.97 7.47
CA ALA A 191 -3.84 -17.20 7.99
C ALA A 191 -3.97 -17.43 9.50
N ALA A 192 -4.25 -16.37 10.24
CA ALA A 192 -4.41 -16.40 11.68
C ALA A 192 -5.82 -16.87 12.07
N MET A 193 -5.90 -17.56 13.19
CA MET A 193 -7.17 -17.82 13.86
C MET A 193 -7.77 -16.52 14.40
N SER A 194 -9.09 -16.36 14.31
CA SER A 194 -9.81 -15.17 14.79
C SER A 194 -11.18 -15.54 15.34
N ALA A 195 -12.01 -14.57 15.72
CA ALA A 195 -13.28 -14.84 16.41
C ALA A 195 -14.30 -15.58 15.53
N ILE A 196 -14.11 -15.60 14.20
CA ILE A 196 -14.95 -16.37 13.27
C ILE A 196 -14.58 -17.86 13.23
N SER A 197 -13.41 -18.21 13.77
CA SER A 197 -12.88 -19.56 13.69
C SER A 197 -13.60 -20.54 14.59
N LYS A 198 -14.07 -21.64 14.00
CA LYS A 198 -14.79 -22.70 14.71
C LYS A 198 -13.83 -23.82 15.10
N MET A 199 -13.53 -23.90 16.40
CA MET A 199 -12.76 -25.00 16.98
C MET A 199 -13.64 -26.23 17.14
N LYS A 200 -13.08 -27.41 16.89
CA LYS A 200 -13.71 -28.71 17.12
C LYS A 200 -12.76 -29.61 17.90
N GLN A 201 -13.31 -30.52 18.67
CA GLN A 201 -12.53 -31.56 19.33
C GLN A 201 -12.63 -32.85 18.51
N ASP A 202 -11.50 -33.42 18.12
CA ASP A 202 -11.41 -34.71 17.42
C ASP A 202 -10.54 -35.70 18.23
N SER A 203 -10.29 -36.89 17.67
CA SER A 203 -9.47 -37.92 18.30
C SER A 203 -8.00 -37.52 18.52
N ARG A 204 -7.53 -36.42 17.92
CA ARG A 204 -6.16 -35.89 18.04
C ARG A 204 -6.08 -34.65 18.93
N GLY A 205 -7.21 -34.17 19.45
CA GLY A 205 -7.28 -33.00 20.34
C GLY A 205 -8.13 -31.87 19.77
N LEU A 206 -7.77 -30.62 20.08
CA LEU A 206 -8.43 -29.44 19.51
C LEU A 206 -7.92 -29.20 18.09
N VAL A 207 -8.83 -29.15 17.13
CA VAL A 207 -8.55 -28.91 15.72
C VAL A 207 -9.37 -27.75 15.17
N TRP A 208 -8.82 -27.11 14.14
CA TRP A 208 -9.45 -26.00 13.43
C TRP A 208 -9.24 -26.11 11.92
N THR A 209 -10.32 -26.02 11.16
CA THR A 209 -10.28 -25.95 9.70
C THR A 209 -10.16 -24.49 9.27
N CYS A 210 -9.03 -24.13 8.64
CA CYS A 210 -8.79 -22.77 8.17
C CYS A 210 -9.83 -22.34 7.11
N GLU A 211 -10.43 -21.17 7.28
CA GLU A 211 -11.51 -20.66 6.44
C GLU A 211 -11.03 -20.18 5.06
N PHE A 212 -9.72 -20.02 4.88
CA PHE A 212 -9.11 -19.52 3.66
C PHE A 212 -8.61 -20.66 2.75
N CYS A 213 -7.87 -21.62 3.31
CA CYS A 213 -7.28 -22.72 2.55
C CYS A 213 -7.94 -24.09 2.77
N MET A 214 -8.88 -24.20 3.71
CA MET A 214 -9.55 -25.45 4.12
C MET A 214 -8.64 -26.52 4.75
N LYS A 215 -7.36 -26.21 5.03
CA LYS A 215 -6.46 -27.12 5.74
C LYS A 215 -6.93 -27.28 7.19
N LEU A 216 -6.93 -28.52 7.68
CA LEU A 216 -7.14 -28.86 9.08
C LEU A 216 -5.84 -28.66 9.86
N ASN A 217 -5.90 -27.89 10.95
CA ASN A 217 -4.76 -27.56 11.81
C ASN A 217 -5.00 -28.11 13.22
N SER A 218 -3.96 -28.59 13.87
CA SER A 218 -4.03 -29.04 15.26
C SER A 218 -3.59 -27.91 16.19
N ILE A 219 -4.38 -27.62 17.22
CA ILE A 219 -4.12 -26.55 18.19
C ILE A 219 -3.41 -27.16 19.39
N ARG A 220 -2.18 -26.68 19.64
CA ARG A 220 -1.43 -27.09 20.85
C ARG A 220 -2.09 -26.47 22.08
N LEU A 221 -2.23 -27.23 23.17
CA LEU A 221 -2.90 -26.80 24.41
C LEU A 221 -2.32 -25.50 25.00
N PHE A 222 -1.00 -25.31 24.94
CA PHE A 222 -0.32 -24.09 25.41
C PHE A 222 -0.45 -22.89 24.46
N CYS A 223 -1.03 -23.08 23.27
CA CYS A 223 -1.34 -22.02 22.31
C CYS A 223 -2.84 -21.70 22.28
N GLN A 224 -3.64 -22.19 23.24
CA GLN A 224 -5.05 -21.85 23.31
C GLN A 224 -5.22 -20.35 23.61
N PRO A 225 -5.82 -19.58 22.69
CA PRO A 225 -6.11 -18.19 22.96
C PRO A 225 -7.25 -18.10 23.98
N TYR A 226 -7.03 -17.40 25.10
CA TYR A 226 -8.07 -17.13 26.11
C TYR A 226 -9.30 -16.44 25.49
N ARG A 227 -9.06 -15.54 24.54
CA ARG A 227 -10.08 -14.94 23.66
C ARG A 227 -9.52 -14.73 22.27
N LEU A 228 -10.36 -14.99 21.29
CA LEU A 228 -10.10 -14.67 19.89
C LEU A 228 -10.74 -13.33 19.55
N PHE A 229 -10.02 -12.51 18.78
CA PHE A 229 -10.48 -11.21 18.32
C PHE A 229 -10.42 -11.16 16.79
N ASN A 230 -11.31 -10.35 16.22
CA ASN A 230 -11.27 -10.04 14.80
C ASN A 230 -10.31 -8.89 14.48
N ASP A 231 -9.93 -8.06 15.44
CA ASP A 231 -8.91 -7.02 15.29
C ASP A 231 -8.00 -7.07 16.50
N VAL A 232 -6.75 -7.46 16.26
CA VAL A 232 -5.74 -7.64 17.30
C VAL A 232 -4.39 -7.13 16.80
N THR A 233 -3.67 -6.44 17.67
CA THR A 233 -2.32 -5.95 17.40
C THR A 233 -1.33 -6.58 18.33
N PHE A 234 -0.26 -7.12 17.76
CA PHE A 234 0.91 -7.63 18.46
C PHE A 234 2.02 -6.63 18.30
N VAL A 235 2.63 -6.22 19.39
CA VAL A 235 3.82 -5.36 19.37
C VAL A 235 4.90 -6.10 20.13
N SER A 236 6.11 -6.11 19.58
CA SER A 236 7.27 -6.66 20.28
C SER A 236 7.44 -5.94 21.64
N ALA A 237 8.01 -6.63 22.62
CA ALA A 237 8.14 -6.18 24.02
C ALA A 237 8.58 -4.70 24.14
N PRO A 238 8.13 -3.97 25.19
CA PRO A 238 8.22 -2.52 25.21
C PRO A 238 9.66 -2.02 25.26
N PHE A 239 9.94 -0.96 24.49
CA PHE A 239 11.10 -0.11 24.74
C PHE A 239 10.71 0.97 25.75
N THR A 240 11.48 1.09 26.83
CA THR A 240 11.27 2.02 27.94
C THR A 240 11.92 3.37 27.64
N ASN A 241 11.39 4.16 26.70
CA ASN A 241 11.44 5.63 26.69
C ASN A 241 10.96 6.18 25.34
N TYR A 242 9.66 6.47 25.24
CA TYR A 242 9.11 7.24 24.11
C TYR A 242 9.69 8.66 24.02
N ALA A 243 10.19 9.21 25.14
CA ALA A 243 10.70 10.57 25.23
C ALA A 243 12.08 10.79 24.56
N ASN A 244 12.80 9.71 24.20
CA ASN A 244 14.16 9.76 23.67
C ASN A 244 14.28 9.24 22.22
N VAL A 245 13.16 9.11 21.49
CA VAL A 245 13.25 8.78 20.07
C VAL A 245 13.71 10.03 19.32
N GLU A 246 14.90 9.96 18.71
CA GLU A 246 15.42 11.05 17.88
C GLU A 246 14.41 11.41 16.78
N GLU A 247 14.18 12.71 16.58
CA GLU A 247 13.29 13.18 15.52
C GLU A 247 13.87 12.87 14.14
N PRO A 248 13.02 12.55 13.14
CA PRO A 248 13.49 12.23 11.79
C PRO A 248 14.09 13.46 11.10
N LEU A 249 15.28 13.26 10.52
CA LEU A 249 16.01 14.25 9.72
C LEU A 249 15.26 14.65 8.46
N ILE A 250 15.28 15.96 8.17
CA ILE A 250 14.92 16.51 6.85
C ILE A 250 16.22 16.87 6.11
N VAL A 251 16.42 16.32 4.92
CA VAL A 251 17.51 16.69 4.01
C VAL A 251 16.92 17.42 2.81
N PHE A 252 17.25 18.71 2.66
CA PHE A 252 17.02 19.45 1.43
C PHE A 252 18.17 19.17 0.47
N CYS A 253 17.89 18.47 -0.62
CA CYS A 253 18.84 18.14 -1.68
C CYS A 253 18.55 19.03 -2.90
N VAL A 254 19.35 20.07 -3.09
CA VAL A 254 19.02 21.20 -3.97
C VAL A 254 19.94 21.25 -5.17
N ASP A 255 19.34 21.25 -6.36
CA ASP A 255 20.02 21.51 -7.61
C ASP A 255 20.49 22.97 -7.68
N ILE A 256 21.77 23.16 -7.95
CA ILE A 256 22.39 24.45 -8.21
C ILE A 256 23.08 24.45 -9.59
N SER A 257 22.67 23.58 -10.50
CA SER A 257 23.16 23.54 -11.86
C SER A 257 22.76 24.79 -12.66
N GLY A 258 23.43 25.02 -13.78
CA GLY A 258 23.20 26.23 -14.61
C GLY A 258 21.76 26.39 -15.12
N SER A 259 20.99 25.30 -15.26
CA SER A 259 19.58 25.36 -15.68
C SER A 259 18.70 26.11 -14.69
N MET A 260 19.08 26.15 -13.40
CA MET A 260 18.35 26.84 -12.34
C MET A 260 18.29 28.37 -12.51
N SER A 261 19.04 28.94 -13.47
CA SER A 261 18.95 30.35 -13.87
C SER A 261 17.67 30.72 -14.63
N VAL A 262 16.94 29.73 -15.18
CA VAL A 262 15.72 29.97 -15.98
C VAL A 262 14.66 30.71 -15.16
N THR A 263 14.07 31.75 -15.74
CA THR A 263 13.06 32.60 -15.09
C THR A 263 11.64 32.27 -15.54
N SER A 264 10.69 32.35 -14.62
CA SER A 264 9.26 32.21 -14.89
C SER A 264 8.49 33.42 -14.40
N GLU A 265 7.38 33.71 -15.07
CA GLU A 265 6.49 34.80 -14.73
C GLU A 265 5.64 34.45 -13.49
N VAL A 266 5.77 35.22 -12.42
CA VAL A 266 5.00 35.05 -11.18
C VAL A 266 4.10 36.26 -10.95
N LYS A 267 2.82 36.03 -10.63
CA LYS A 267 1.87 37.10 -10.31
C LYS A 267 2.22 37.72 -8.97
N ALA A 268 2.55 39.01 -8.96
CA ALA A 268 2.80 39.73 -7.71
C ALA A 268 1.52 39.83 -6.87
N VAL A 269 1.66 39.66 -5.55
CA VAL A 269 0.56 39.69 -4.57
C VAL A 269 -0.07 41.09 -4.40
N ASN A 270 0.53 42.13 -4.97
CA ASN A 270 0.03 43.50 -4.85
C ASN A 270 -0.97 43.87 -5.97
N LYS A 271 -2.02 44.62 -5.61
CA LYS A 271 -3.20 45.05 -6.41
C LYS A 271 -2.93 45.82 -7.72
N ARG A 272 -1.70 45.83 -8.24
CA ARG A 272 -1.38 46.27 -9.60
C ARG A 272 -0.80 45.07 -10.33
N GLN A 273 -1.50 44.60 -11.37
CA GLN A 273 -1.14 43.45 -12.20
C GLN A 273 0.20 43.67 -12.93
N THR A 274 1.31 43.61 -12.21
CA THR A 274 2.65 43.52 -12.78
C THR A 274 3.21 42.18 -12.39
N SER A 275 3.34 41.31 -13.38
CA SER A 275 4.06 40.06 -13.19
C SER A 275 5.55 40.30 -13.05
N VAL A 276 6.20 39.51 -12.21
CA VAL A 276 7.64 39.59 -11.93
C VAL A 276 8.27 38.30 -12.42
N HIS A 277 9.37 38.41 -13.15
CA HIS A 277 10.15 37.24 -13.56
C HIS A 277 11.06 36.83 -12.40
N VAL A 278 10.93 35.59 -11.95
CA VAL A 278 11.70 35.01 -10.84
C VAL A 278 12.43 33.78 -11.36
N SER A 279 13.74 33.66 -11.08
CA SER A 279 14.50 32.45 -11.44
C SER A 279 14.09 31.26 -10.58
N ARG A 280 14.29 30.05 -11.09
CA ARG A 280 14.08 28.81 -10.31
C ARG A 280 14.96 28.80 -9.06
N MET A 281 16.21 29.26 -9.17
CA MET A 281 17.12 29.45 -8.03
C MET A 281 16.55 30.41 -6.98
N GLN A 282 16.08 31.59 -7.40
CA GLN A 282 15.48 32.56 -6.47
C GLN A 282 14.23 31.98 -5.78
N GLY A 283 13.38 31.28 -6.54
CA GLY A 283 12.22 30.58 -5.99
C GLY A 283 12.60 29.55 -4.93
N ILE A 284 13.67 28.78 -5.15
CA ILE A 284 14.21 27.82 -4.17
C ILE A 284 14.71 28.53 -2.91
N GLN A 285 15.48 29.62 -3.07
CA GLN A 285 16.00 30.37 -1.93
C GLN A 285 14.88 30.92 -1.05
N ASP A 286 13.85 31.49 -1.67
CA ASP A 286 12.68 32.03 -0.98
C ASP A 286 11.86 30.91 -0.31
N ALA A 287 11.61 29.82 -1.03
CA ALA A 287 10.85 28.68 -0.53
C ALA A 287 11.53 27.97 0.63
N LEU A 288 12.84 27.70 0.54
CA LEU A 288 13.60 27.08 1.62
C LEU A 288 13.69 28.00 2.83
N THR A 289 13.87 29.31 2.63
CA THR A 289 13.85 30.28 3.75
C THR A 289 12.51 30.22 4.48
N GLN A 290 11.39 30.24 3.75
CA GLN A 290 10.05 30.13 4.34
C GLN A 290 9.82 28.77 5.02
N SER A 291 10.35 27.68 4.46
CA SER A 291 10.28 26.34 5.04
C SER A 291 11.05 26.20 6.34
N LEU A 292 12.28 26.72 6.39
CA LEU A 292 13.08 26.77 7.62
C LEU A 292 12.35 27.59 8.71
N ASP A 293 11.73 28.70 8.34
CA ASP A 293 10.97 29.53 9.27
C ASP A 293 9.75 28.79 9.83
N SER A 294 8.99 28.12 8.97
CA SER A 294 7.86 27.29 9.40
C SER A 294 8.28 26.18 10.36
N LEU A 295 9.37 25.47 10.01
CA LEU A 295 9.92 24.38 10.83
C LEU A 295 10.38 24.86 12.21
N MET A 296 11.00 26.04 12.30
CA MET A 296 11.40 26.63 13.57
C MET A 296 10.20 26.89 14.51
N HIS A 297 9.05 27.25 13.96
CA HIS A 297 7.84 27.49 14.75
C HIS A 297 7.10 26.19 15.08
N SER A 298 7.06 25.22 14.16
CA SER A 298 6.27 23.99 14.31
C SER A 298 7.01 22.86 15.02
N SER A 299 8.32 22.71 14.78
CA SER A 299 9.16 21.60 15.24
C SER A 299 10.62 22.06 15.46
N PRO A 300 10.89 22.90 16.48
CA PRO A 300 12.21 23.50 16.71
C PRO A 300 13.33 22.48 17.03
N THR A 301 12.95 21.29 17.48
CA THR A 301 13.83 20.16 17.80
C THR A 301 14.17 19.30 16.59
N ARG A 302 13.55 19.55 15.43
CA ARG A 302 13.75 18.72 14.25
C ARG A 302 15.11 19.00 13.61
N PRO A 303 15.94 17.97 13.35
CA PRO A 303 17.20 18.16 12.67
C PRO A 303 16.97 18.40 11.17
N VAL A 304 17.70 19.37 10.62
CA VAL A 304 17.59 19.77 9.21
C VAL A 304 18.99 19.86 8.60
N ALA A 305 19.13 19.35 7.38
CA ALA A 305 20.36 19.40 6.63
C ALA A 305 20.15 19.94 5.20
N LEU A 306 21.20 20.59 4.70
CA LEU A 306 21.31 21.05 3.31
C LEU A 306 22.41 20.25 2.58
N VAL A 307 22.05 19.74 1.40
CA VAL A 307 22.94 19.16 0.40
C VAL A 307 22.66 19.89 -0.91
N THR A 308 23.70 20.28 -1.64
CA THR A 308 23.53 20.88 -2.96
C THR A 308 24.29 20.08 -4.01
N PHE A 309 23.87 20.20 -5.26
CA PHE A 309 24.55 19.52 -6.35
C PHE A 309 24.53 20.30 -7.65
N ASN A 310 25.62 20.16 -8.39
CA ASN A 310 25.85 20.63 -9.74
C ASN A 310 26.75 19.60 -10.46
N ASP A 311 27.90 19.99 -11.04
CA ASP A 311 28.97 19.07 -11.45
C ASP A 311 29.69 18.40 -10.25
N MET A 312 29.40 18.84 -9.03
CA MET A 312 29.88 18.32 -7.76
C MET A 312 28.72 18.13 -6.78
N VAL A 313 28.93 17.38 -5.70
CA VAL A 313 27.95 17.25 -4.60
C VAL A 313 28.55 17.84 -3.33
N THR A 314 27.88 18.81 -2.71
CA THR A 314 28.35 19.46 -1.48
C THR A 314 27.39 19.22 -0.33
N LEU A 315 27.88 18.59 0.74
CA LEU A 315 27.15 18.41 1.99
C LEU A 315 27.47 19.60 2.91
N TYR A 316 26.45 20.38 3.27
CA TYR A 316 26.57 21.41 4.30
C TYR A 316 26.14 20.89 5.68
N GLY A 317 25.29 19.86 5.73
CA GLY A 317 24.66 19.41 6.97
C GLY A 317 23.82 20.52 7.57
N ASP A 318 24.01 20.80 8.86
CA ASP A 318 23.38 21.93 9.56
C ASP A 318 24.00 23.31 9.21
N GLY A 319 25.04 23.33 8.37
CA GLY A 319 25.70 24.54 7.89
C GLY A 319 26.66 25.18 8.90
N LEU A 320 26.85 24.62 10.10
CA LEU A 320 27.78 25.14 11.11
C LEU A 320 29.22 24.71 10.86
N GLY A 321 29.41 23.51 10.30
CA GLY A 321 30.72 22.96 9.95
C GLY A 321 31.23 23.38 8.57
N ASP A 322 32.44 22.92 8.26
CA ASP A 322 33.03 23.04 6.93
C ASP A 322 32.33 22.07 5.96
N PRO A 323 31.89 22.53 4.78
CA PRO A 323 31.20 21.67 3.82
C PRO A 323 32.14 20.60 3.23
N LEU A 324 31.62 19.39 3.03
CA LEU A 324 32.29 18.33 2.27
C LEU A 324 31.86 18.40 0.80
N THR A 325 32.81 18.57 -0.12
CA THR A 325 32.55 18.58 -1.56
C THR A 325 33.14 17.33 -2.21
N LEU A 326 32.29 16.60 -2.93
CA LEU A 326 32.59 15.38 -3.68
C LEU A 326 32.57 15.70 -5.18
N LYS A 327 33.57 15.22 -5.93
CA LYS A 327 33.74 15.59 -7.35
C LYS A 327 34.43 14.52 -8.19
N ASP A 328 34.40 14.70 -9.50
CA ASP A 328 35.12 13.86 -10.47
C ASP A 328 34.80 12.36 -10.31
N TYR A 329 35.83 11.53 -10.10
CA TYR A 329 35.71 10.08 -9.96
C TYR A 329 34.92 9.65 -8.72
N GLU A 330 34.83 10.50 -7.69
CA GLU A 330 34.06 10.22 -6.48
C GLU A 330 32.57 10.10 -6.78
N LEU A 331 32.10 10.81 -7.81
CA LEU A 331 30.69 10.79 -8.24
C LEU A 331 30.32 9.50 -8.99
N MET A 332 31.30 8.65 -9.30
CA MET A 332 31.13 7.39 -10.01
C MET A 332 31.07 6.16 -9.09
N ASP A 333 31.38 6.32 -7.79
CA ASP A 333 31.48 5.22 -6.83
C ASP A 333 30.32 5.24 -5.82
N SER A 334 29.37 4.31 -5.98
CA SER A 334 28.16 4.26 -5.15
C SER A 334 28.45 3.90 -3.71
N ASP A 335 29.47 3.08 -3.47
CA ASP A 335 29.83 2.61 -2.13
C ASP A 335 30.54 3.73 -1.38
N TYR A 336 31.47 4.43 -2.05
CA TYR A 336 32.12 5.62 -1.50
C TYR A 336 31.11 6.71 -1.14
N LEU A 337 30.19 7.07 -2.04
CA LEU A 337 29.16 8.07 -1.79
C LEU A 337 28.28 7.70 -0.57
N THR A 338 27.94 6.42 -0.45
CA THR A 338 27.16 5.91 0.68
C THR A 338 27.94 6.02 1.98
N GLU A 339 29.22 5.68 1.97
CA GLU A 339 30.12 5.80 3.13
C GLU A 339 30.26 7.26 3.57
N GLN A 340 30.46 8.19 2.63
CA GLN A 340 30.55 9.62 2.94
C GLN A 340 29.27 10.14 3.58
N GLY A 341 28.09 9.76 3.06
CA GLY A 341 26.81 10.14 3.64
C GLY A 341 26.58 9.58 5.05
N LEU A 342 26.99 8.33 5.31
CA LEU A 342 26.86 7.69 6.61
C LEU A 342 27.80 8.29 7.67
N ASN A 343 29.02 8.65 7.27
CA ASN A 343 30.06 9.16 8.16
C ASN A 343 29.99 10.68 8.38
N TYR A 344 29.17 11.40 7.61
CA TYR A 344 29.01 12.84 7.78
C TYR A 344 28.45 13.19 9.18
N PRO A 345 28.89 14.29 9.84
CA PRO A 345 28.42 14.66 11.17
C PRO A 345 26.89 14.75 11.28
N ALA A 346 26.34 14.32 12.42
CA ALA A 346 24.90 14.43 12.68
C ALA A 346 24.49 15.92 12.73
N PRO A 347 23.46 16.34 11.98
CA PRO A 347 22.99 17.72 12.01
C PRO A 347 22.27 18.02 13.32
N LYS A 348 22.45 19.25 13.82
CA LYS A 348 21.73 19.74 15.00
C LYS A 348 20.29 20.12 14.69
N CYS A 349 19.51 20.33 15.75
CA CYS A 349 18.14 20.83 15.67
C CYS A 349 18.07 22.19 14.96
N ILE A 350 16.98 22.46 14.23
CA ILE A 350 16.80 23.71 13.49
C ILE A 350 16.95 24.96 14.37
N ALA A 351 16.53 24.89 15.63
CA ALA A 351 16.68 25.98 16.60
C ALA A 351 18.13 26.43 16.81
N GLU A 352 19.10 25.53 16.64
CA GLU A 352 20.51 25.83 16.82
C GLU A 352 21.18 26.31 15.53
N CYS A 353 20.72 25.85 14.36
CA CYS A 353 21.41 26.03 13.09
C CYS A 353 20.73 26.95 12.06
N ILE A 354 19.49 27.41 12.33
CA ILE A 354 18.68 28.20 11.37
C ILE A 354 19.41 29.40 10.75
N SER A 355 20.16 30.16 11.56
CA SER A 355 20.88 31.35 11.07
C SER A 355 21.95 30.97 10.05
N SER A 356 22.66 29.86 10.28
CA SER A 356 23.69 29.37 9.36
C SER A 356 23.06 28.80 8.09
N LEU A 357 22.02 27.96 8.23
CA LEU A 357 21.29 27.42 7.08
C LEU A 357 20.71 28.53 6.19
N ARG A 358 20.08 29.56 6.76
CA ARG A 358 19.59 30.73 6.00
C ARG A 358 20.71 31.44 5.25
N ALA A 359 21.88 31.60 5.87
CA ALA A 359 23.03 32.22 5.22
C ALA A 359 23.55 31.36 4.04
N ARG A 360 23.61 30.04 4.21
CA ARG A 360 23.97 29.09 3.13
C ARG A 360 22.97 29.13 1.99
N VAL A 361 21.67 29.08 2.28
CA VAL A 361 20.58 29.14 1.29
C VAL A 361 20.64 30.44 0.48
N LYS A 362 20.80 31.60 1.14
CA LYS A 362 20.95 32.90 0.46
C LYS A 362 22.23 33.01 -0.38
N GLY A 363 23.25 32.22 -0.06
CA GLY A 363 24.53 32.19 -0.75
C GLY A 363 24.59 31.24 -1.95
N LEU A 364 23.52 30.48 -2.23
CA LEU A 364 23.49 29.54 -3.35
C LEU A 364 23.60 30.29 -4.68
N LYS A 365 24.39 29.75 -5.61
CA LYS A 365 24.60 30.28 -6.94
C LYS A 365 24.61 29.14 -7.94
N GLU A 366 24.02 29.39 -9.09
CA GLU A 366 23.93 28.42 -10.16
C GLU A 366 25.22 28.31 -10.99
N ASN A 367 25.65 27.10 -11.27
CA ASN A 367 26.74 26.79 -12.20
C ASN A 367 26.80 25.29 -12.51
N GLY A 368 27.51 24.92 -13.58
CA GLY A 368 27.84 23.52 -13.85
C GLY A 368 26.66 22.66 -14.32
N SER A 369 26.92 21.36 -14.34
CA SER A 369 26.04 20.30 -14.82
C SER A 369 25.17 19.74 -13.67
N THR A 370 24.47 18.61 -13.86
CA THR A 370 23.46 18.10 -12.91
C THR A 370 23.81 16.69 -12.42
N ALA A 371 24.53 16.58 -11.30
CA ALA A 371 24.90 15.32 -10.63
C ALA A 371 23.81 14.82 -9.67
N LEU A 372 22.61 14.58 -10.20
CA LEU A 372 21.43 14.18 -9.42
C LEU A 372 21.59 12.83 -8.73
N GLY A 373 22.07 11.81 -9.45
CA GLY A 373 22.18 10.45 -8.92
C GLY A 373 23.13 10.35 -7.73
N PRO A 374 24.37 10.91 -7.80
CA PRO A 374 25.27 10.96 -6.66
C PRO A 374 24.70 11.74 -5.48
N ALA A 375 24.06 12.89 -5.73
CA ALA A 375 23.44 13.70 -4.70
C ALA A 375 22.31 12.96 -3.96
N ALA A 376 21.49 12.22 -4.71
CA ALA A 376 20.44 11.37 -4.14
C ALA A 376 21.03 10.24 -3.30
N ALA A 377 22.09 9.56 -3.78
CA ALA A 377 22.75 8.48 -3.05
C ALA A 377 23.30 8.94 -1.69
N VAL A 378 24.05 10.05 -1.69
CA VAL A 378 24.61 10.65 -0.48
C VAL A 378 23.50 11.12 0.47
N SER A 379 22.48 11.81 -0.04
CA SER A 379 21.39 12.34 0.78
C SER A 379 20.57 11.23 1.44
N ILE A 380 20.29 10.14 0.70
CA ILE A 380 19.61 8.97 1.22
C ILE A 380 20.48 8.25 2.26
N ALA A 381 21.77 8.08 1.99
CA ALA A 381 22.69 7.47 2.95
C ALA A 381 22.75 8.30 4.25
N PHE A 382 22.84 9.62 4.13
CA PHE A 382 22.85 10.54 5.26
C PHE A 382 21.54 10.48 6.08
N ALA A 383 20.40 10.49 5.40
CA ALA A 383 19.08 10.35 6.01
C ALA A 383 18.83 8.96 6.63
N SER A 384 19.46 7.89 6.11
CA SER A 384 19.22 6.50 6.52
C SER A 384 19.64 6.17 7.95
N ARG A 385 20.37 7.07 8.61
CA ARG A 385 20.78 6.98 10.01
C ARG A 385 19.59 7.08 10.97
N GLN A 386 18.53 7.75 10.56
CA GLN A 386 17.29 7.92 11.33
C GLN A 386 16.11 7.44 10.47
N THR A 387 15.38 6.44 10.93
CA THR A 387 14.23 5.93 10.16
C THR A 387 13.08 6.93 10.20
N GLY A 388 12.37 7.09 9.10
CA GLY A 388 11.33 8.11 8.92
C GLY A 388 11.88 9.45 8.43
N SER A 389 13.19 9.55 8.20
CA SER A 389 13.79 10.75 7.60
C SER A 389 13.28 11.01 6.19
N GLN A 390 13.25 12.28 5.82
CA GLN A 390 12.74 12.77 4.55
C GLN A 390 13.87 13.44 3.76
N VAL A 391 14.01 13.08 2.49
CA VAL A 391 14.87 13.73 1.52
C VAL A 391 13.98 14.43 0.51
N ILE A 392 14.13 15.74 0.37
CA ILE A 392 13.38 16.55 -0.60
C ILE A 392 14.37 16.96 -1.68
N ILE A 393 14.25 16.35 -2.85
CA ILE A 393 15.08 16.62 -4.02
C ILE A 393 14.38 17.69 -4.84
N CYS A 394 15.04 18.83 -5.04
CA CYS A 394 14.58 19.88 -5.93
C CYS A 394 15.53 19.96 -7.13
N THR A 395 15.02 19.75 -8.34
CA THR A 395 15.85 19.77 -9.57
C THR A 395 15.07 20.31 -10.76
N ASP A 396 15.75 20.91 -11.72
CA ASP A 396 15.12 21.38 -12.97
C ASP A 396 15.79 20.80 -14.23
N GLY A 397 16.82 19.99 -14.03
CA GLY A 397 17.71 19.49 -15.06
C GLY A 397 17.70 17.97 -15.17
N LEU A 398 17.96 17.49 -16.38
CA LEU A 398 18.23 16.08 -16.64
C LEU A 398 19.54 15.68 -15.95
N ALA A 399 19.51 14.57 -15.21
CA ALA A 399 20.72 13.99 -14.63
C ALA A 399 21.75 13.67 -15.73
N ASN A 400 22.88 14.36 -15.76
CA ASN A 400 23.87 14.24 -16.85
C ASN A 400 25.31 14.04 -16.35
N THR A 401 25.53 14.05 -15.03
CA THR A 401 26.85 13.90 -14.42
C THR A 401 26.85 12.79 -13.36
N GLY A 402 27.91 11.98 -13.33
CA GLY A 402 28.10 10.93 -12.32
C GLY A 402 27.20 9.72 -12.48
N LEU A 403 27.06 8.93 -11.40
CA LEU A 403 26.18 7.77 -11.36
C LEU A 403 24.73 8.12 -11.68
N GLY A 404 24.04 7.25 -12.43
CA GLY A 404 22.66 7.50 -12.81
C GLY A 404 22.50 8.65 -13.81
N CYS A 405 23.52 8.91 -14.64
CA CYS A 405 23.42 9.78 -15.81
C CYS A 405 22.36 9.24 -16.80
N LEU A 406 21.41 10.11 -17.15
CA LEU A 406 20.26 9.83 -18.00
C LEU A 406 20.34 10.54 -19.37
N ASP A 407 21.41 11.29 -19.63
CA ASP A 407 21.68 12.02 -20.88
C ASP A 407 22.40 11.17 -21.95
N SER A 408 22.66 9.89 -21.66
CA SER A 408 23.33 9.00 -22.60
C SER A 408 22.38 8.44 -23.66
N MET A 409 22.84 8.45 -24.92
CA MET A 409 22.18 7.80 -26.06
C MET A 409 22.51 6.30 -26.17
N ASP A 410 23.38 5.80 -25.28
CA ASP A 410 23.74 4.39 -25.20
C ASP A 410 22.68 3.61 -24.39
N ASP A 411 22.11 2.58 -25.01
CA ASP A 411 21.10 1.71 -24.41
C ASP A 411 21.60 1.01 -23.14
N GLU A 412 22.88 0.62 -23.07
CA GLU A 412 23.45 -0.05 -21.89
C GLU A 412 23.59 0.91 -20.71
N LEU A 413 24.10 2.12 -20.95
CA LEU A 413 24.21 3.16 -19.92
C LEU A 413 22.83 3.61 -19.42
N CYS A 414 21.86 3.74 -20.34
CA CYS A 414 20.48 4.04 -20.00
C CYS A 414 19.86 2.92 -19.14
N HIS A 415 20.14 1.65 -19.44
CA HIS A 415 19.72 0.53 -18.62
C HIS A 415 20.38 0.55 -17.22
N SER A 416 21.68 0.81 -17.16
CA SER A 416 22.43 0.93 -15.90
C SER A 416 21.84 2.03 -15.00
N ALA A 417 21.55 3.21 -15.57
CA ALA A 417 20.91 4.30 -14.83
C ALA A 417 19.49 3.92 -14.32
N LYS A 418 18.70 3.21 -15.13
CA LYS A 418 17.38 2.69 -14.73
C LYS A 418 17.47 1.73 -13.55
N VAL A 419 18.47 0.84 -13.56
CA VAL A 419 18.74 -0.12 -12.47
C VAL A 419 19.23 0.61 -11.22
N PHE A 420 20.12 1.60 -11.38
CA PHE A 420 20.64 2.43 -10.30
C PHE A 420 19.52 3.09 -9.48
N TYR A 421 18.63 3.86 -10.13
CA TYR A 421 17.52 4.52 -9.40
C TYR A 421 16.56 3.51 -8.76
N GLY A 422 16.35 2.33 -9.38
CA GLY A 422 15.56 1.26 -8.79
C GLY A 422 16.17 0.71 -7.49
N ASN A 423 17.47 0.40 -7.52
CA ASN A 423 18.21 -0.11 -6.36
C ASN A 423 18.32 0.93 -5.25
N LEU A 424 18.52 2.20 -5.61
CA LEU A 424 18.57 3.31 -4.66
C LEU A 424 17.21 3.49 -3.96
N ALA A 425 16.11 3.41 -4.71
CA ALA A 425 14.75 3.47 -4.17
C ALA A 425 14.45 2.33 -3.19
N ASP A 426 14.87 1.10 -3.51
CA ASP A 426 14.74 -0.06 -2.62
C ASP A 426 15.58 0.07 -1.35
N THR A 427 16.74 0.70 -1.46
CA THR A 427 17.61 0.95 -0.33
C THR A 427 17.01 2.00 0.60
N ALA A 428 16.53 3.12 0.06
CA ALA A 428 15.81 4.14 0.80
C ALA A 428 14.58 3.55 1.53
N SER A 429 13.75 2.79 0.83
CA SER A 429 12.54 2.17 1.38
C SER A 429 12.86 1.20 2.53
N ARG A 430 13.87 0.32 2.37
CA ARG A 430 14.30 -0.62 3.43
C ARG A 430 14.89 0.06 4.65
N LYS A 431 15.53 1.22 4.47
CA LYS A 431 16.09 2.06 5.53
C LYS A 431 15.06 3.01 6.14
N GLY A 432 13.83 3.01 5.65
CA GLY A 432 12.77 3.87 6.16
C GLY A 432 12.93 5.34 5.78
N VAL A 433 13.65 5.66 4.70
CA VAL A 433 13.83 7.02 4.18
C VAL A 433 12.76 7.29 3.12
N ILE A 434 12.11 8.46 3.18
CA ILE A 434 11.17 8.94 2.16
C ILE A 434 11.86 9.94 1.27
N VAL A 435 11.69 9.78 -0.04
CA VAL A 435 12.27 10.69 -1.02
C VAL A 435 11.14 11.37 -1.76
N SER A 436 11.05 12.69 -1.70
CA SER A 436 10.11 13.47 -2.51
C SER A 436 10.89 14.25 -3.56
N ILE A 437 10.34 14.35 -4.76
CA ILE A 437 10.97 14.98 -5.92
C ILE A 437 10.10 16.16 -6.36
N LEU A 438 10.69 17.34 -6.39
CA LEU A 438 10.13 18.56 -6.89
C LEU A 438 10.88 18.95 -8.16
N THR A 439 10.15 19.04 -9.27
CA THR A 439 10.69 19.53 -10.55
C THR A 439 9.98 20.78 -11.00
N PHE A 440 10.49 21.46 -12.02
CA PHE A 440 9.90 22.70 -12.52
C PHE A 440 9.12 22.50 -13.81
N GLU A 441 8.10 23.32 -14.01
CA GLU A 441 7.32 23.36 -15.26
C GLU A 441 8.23 23.58 -16.49
N GLY A 442 7.94 22.86 -17.58
CA GLY A 442 8.68 22.96 -18.84
C GLY A 442 10.07 22.33 -18.79
N THR A 443 10.30 21.36 -17.90
CA THR A 443 11.56 20.61 -17.80
C THR A 443 11.37 19.14 -18.18
N ASN A 444 12.46 18.48 -18.54
CA ASN A 444 12.50 17.04 -18.76
C ASN A 444 13.60 16.43 -17.88
N CYS A 445 13.23 16.09 -16.65
CA CYS A 445 14.06 15.43 -15.66
C CYS A 445 14.01 13.90 -15.77
N ARG A 446 13.25 13.35 -16.73
CA ARG A 446 12.98 11.93 -16.90
C ARG A 446 12.37 11.31 -15.63
N LEU A 447 11.21 11.83 -15.24
CA LEU A 447 10.47 11.40 -14.06
C LEU A 447 10.07 9.92 -14.08
N MET A 448 10.03 9.28 -15.25
CA MET A 448 9.84 7.82 -15.34
C MET A 448 10.90 7.03 -14.57
N GLU A 449 12.15 7.49 -14.59
CA GLU A 449 13.26 6.86 -13.88
C GLU A 449 13.41 7.41 -12.47
N VAL A 450 13.55 8.74 -12.34
CA VAL A 450 13.84 9.39 -11.05
C VAL A 450 12.64 9.29 -10.10
N GLY A 451 11.42 9.41 -10.62
CA GLY A 451 10.17 9.33 -9.85
C GLY A 451 9.96 7.99 -9.13
N LYS A 452 10.70 6.94 -9.50
CA LYS A 452 10.72 5.65 -8.78
C LYS A 452 11.19 5.79 -7.33
N LEU A 453 12.09 6.74 -7.06
CA LEU A 453 12.55 7.04 -5.69
C LEU A 453 11.36 7.41 -4.81
N ALA A 454 10.51 8.34 -5.28
CA ALA A 454 9.33 8.75 -4.55
C ALA A 454 8.27 7.64 -4.49
N ASP A 455 8.02 6.98 -5.61
CA ASP A 455 7.01 5.91 -5.71
C ASP A 455 7.27 4.74 -4.74
N ARG A 456 8.52 4.25 -4.63
CA ARG A 456 8.84 3.12 -3.75
C ARG A 456 9.02 3.50 -2.28
N THR A 457 9.27 4.77 -2.00
CA THR A 457 9.51 5.24 -0.63
C THR A 457 8.29 5.89 0.00
N GLY A 458 7.19 6.04 -0.73
CA GLY A 458 5.97 6.71 -0.26
C GLY A 458 6.05 8.23 -0.27
N GLY A 459 6.99 8.79 -1.04
CA GLY A 459 7.14 10.23 -1.25
C GLY A 459 6.28 10.75 -2.40
N ARG A 460 6.46 12.03 -2.73
CA ARG A 460 5.68 12.72 -3.76
C ARG A 460 6.54 13.10 -4.95
N VAL A 461 5.93 13.13 -6.14
CA VAL A 461 6.49 13.78 -7.32
C VAL A 461 5.56 14.92 -7.68
N ASN A 462 6.11 16.13 -7.81
CA ASN A 462 5.36 17.31 -8.19
C ASN A 462 6.17 18.17 -9.15
N ILE A 463 5.52 18.61 -10.22
CA ILE A 463 5.99 19.69 -11.07
C ILE A 463 5.45 21.01 -10.50
N VAL A 464 6.33 21.98 -10.32
CA VAL A 464 6.07 23.24 -9.62
C VAL A 464 6.48 24.46 -10.45
N ASN A 465 5.97 25.62 -10.07
CA ASN A 465 6.50 26.91 -10.47
C ASN A 465 7.16 27.61 -9.28
N PRO A 466 8.02 28.63 -9.50
CA PRO A 466 8.67 29.34 -8.40
C PRO A 466 7.70 29.96 -7.39
N GLY A 467 6.46 30.28 -7.80
CA GLY A 467 5.45 30.91 -6.93
C GLY A 467 4.71 29.95 -5.98
N ASN A 468 4.62 28.65 -6.31
CA ASN A 468 3.93 27.64 -5.50
C ASN A 468 4.88 26.67 -4.77
N LEU A 469 6.17 26.72 -5.07
CA LEU A 469 7.18 25.82 -4.51
C LEU A 469 7.17 25.77 -2.98
N SER A 470 7.06 26.93 -2.29
CA SER A 470 6.99 26.97 -0.83
C SER A 470 5.83 26.13 -0.28
N HIS A 471 4.65 26.25 -0.89
CA HIS A 471 3.46 25.50 -0.48
C HIS A 471 3.65 24.00 -0.66
N GLU A 472 4.27 23.58 -1.78
CA GLU A 472 4.52 22.16 -2.03
C GLU A 472 5.55 21.57 -1.06
N ILE A 473 6.61 22.32 -0.72
CA ILE A 473 7.56 21.89 0.31
C ILE A 473 6.84 21.73 1.66
N GLN A 474 6.03 22.71 2.08
CA GLN A 474 5.26 22.57 3.33
C GLN A 474 4.34 21.35 3.32
N THR A 475 3.67 21.11 2.20
CA THR A 475 2.78 19.96 2.05
C THR A 475 3.53 18.63 2.18
N ILE A 476 4.79 18.56 1.72
CA ILE A 476 5.65 17.39 1.92
C ILE A 476 6.10 17.27 3.38
N LEU A 477 6.43 18.38 4.03
CA LEU A 477 6.88 18.40 5.43
C LEU A 477 5.77 17.98 6.41
N ASP A 478 4.51 18.28 6.09
CA ASP A 478 3.31 17.90 6.85
C ASP A 478 2.99 16.39 6.76
N ASP A 479 3.56 15.66 5.77
CA ASP A 479 3.36 14.22 5.61
C ASP A 479 4.19 13.41 6.61
N ASP A 480 3.67 13.29 7.83
CA ASP A 480 4.29 12.47 8.86
C ASP A 480 4.30 10.97 8.49
N VAL A 481 5.49 10.38 8.61
CA VAL A 481 5.69 8.93 8.52
C VAL A 481 5.10 8.26 9.76
N MET A 482 4.12 7.39 9.56
CA MET A 482 3.49 6.64 10.65
C MET A 482 4.21 5.31 10.91
N ALA A 483 4.68 4.65 9.85
CA ALA A 483 5.36 3.36 9.94
C ALA A 483 6.30 3.13 8.76
N THR A 484 7.30 2.30 8.96
CA THR A 484 8.28 1.89 7.95
C THR A 484 8.25 0.38 7.75
N ASN A 485 8.81 -0.08 6.61
CA ASN A 485 8.91 -1.50 6.24
C ASN A 485 7.57 -2.24 6.35
N VAL A 486 6.48 -1.59 5.90
CA VAL A 486 5.13 -2.11 5.98
C VAL A 486 4.94 -3.22 4.94
N LYS A 487 4.58 -4.40 5.40
CA LYS A 487 4.29 -5.59 4.59
C LYS A 487 2.86 -6.06 4.84
N LEU A 488 2.17 -6.35 3.75
CA LEU A 488 0.77 -6.70 3.75
C LEU A 488 0.58 -8.15 3.32
N ARG A 489 -0.22 -8.89 4.09
CA ARG A 489 -0.72 -10.22 3.70
C ARG A 489 -2.24 -10.20 3.71
N PHE A 490 -2.85 -10.37 2.54
CA PHE A 490 -4.30 -10.36 2.39
C PHE A 490 -4.79 -11.76 2.00
N PHE A 491 -5.68 -12.31 2.80
CA PHE A 491 -6.31 -13.60 2.61
C PHE A 491 -7.78 -13.43 2.23
N ILE A 492 -8.16 -14.13 1.16
CA ILE A 492 -9.54 -14.30 0.71
C ILE A 492 -9.82 -15.81 0.57
N PRO A 493 -11.10 -16.23 0.46
CA PRO A 493 -11.46 -17.63 0.35
C PRO A 493 -10.86 -18.28 -0.90
N LYS A 494 -10.60 -19.60 -0.87
CA LYS A 494 -9.99 -20.36 -1.98
C LYS A 494 -10.70 -20.18 -3.33
N GLY A 495 -12.02 -19.98 -3.33
CA GLY A 495 -12.82 -19.70 -4.52
C GLY A 495 -12.77 -18.25 -5.00
N MET A 496 -11.92 -17.39 -4.45
CA MET A 496 -11.70 -16.00 -4.91
C MET A 496 -10.25 -15.81 -5.33
N TYR A 497 -9.98 -14.72 -6.05
CA TYR A 497 -8.65 -14.31 -6.46
C TYR A 497 -8.53 -12.79 -6.51
N PHE A 498 -7.32 -12.26 -6.33
CA PHE A 498 -7.03 -10.84 -6.58
C PHE A 498 -6.86 -10.60 -8.08
N ARG A 499 -7.52 -9.56 -8.60
CA ARG A 499 -7.40 -9.14 -10.01
C ARG A 499 -6.21 -8.20 -10.18
N HIS A 500 -5.68 -8.14 -11.41
CA HIS A 500 -4.53 -7.31 -11.77
C HIS A 500 -3.26 -7.53 -10.91
N GLU A 501 -3.14 -8.71 -10.31
CA GLU A 501 -1.96 -9.15 -9.56
C GLU A 501 -1.30 -10.32 -10.30
N LYS A 502 0.03 -10.46 -10.19
CA LYS A 502 0.82 -11.44 -10.99
C LYS A 502 0.37 -12.89 -10.84
N HIS A 503 -0.26 -13.24 -9.72
CA HIS A 503 -0.75 -14.58 -9.43
C HIS A 503 -2.22 -14.55 -9.00
N THR A 504 -3.07 -15.34 -9.65
CA THR A 504 -4.51 -15.50 -9.35
C THR A 504 -4.74 -16.41 -8.13
N ARG A 505 -4.12 -16.04 -7.02
CA ARG A 505 -4.19 -16.75 -5.74
C ARG A 505 -5.17 -16.09 -4.78
N ASN A 506 -5.57 -16.85 -3.77
CA ASN A 506 -6.43 -16.38 -2.68
C ASN A 506 -5.62 -15.78 -1.50
N LYS A 507 -4.33 -15.55 -1.73
CA LYS A 507 -3.39 -14.90 -0.81
C LYS A 507 -2.58 -13.90 -1.60
N LEU A 508 -2.56 -12.65 -1.14
CA LEU A 508 -1.74 -11.58 -1.68
C LEU A 508 -0.66 -11.21 -0.67
N LEU A 509 0.57 -11.03 -1.15
CA LEU A 509 1.70 -10.50 -0.40
C LEU A 509 2.16 -9.24 -1.10
N LYS A 510 2.24 -8.13 -0.38
CA LYS A 510 2.66 -6.84 -0.95
C LYS A 510 3.61 -6.13 0.00
N ASP A 511 4.75 -5.69 -0.52
CA ASP A 511 5.63 -4.77 0.20
C ASP A 511 5.18 -3.35 -0.12
N ILE A 512 4.83 -2.60 0.92
CA ILE A 512 4.32 -1.23 0.81
C ILE A 512 5.46 -0.22 1.05
N GLY A 513 6.48 -0.59 1.83
CA GLY A 513 7.53 0.34 2.23
C GLY A 513 7.07 1.27 3.37
N ASN A 514 7.18 2.57 3.18
CA ASN A 514 6.83 3.57 4.20
C ASN A 514 5.36 3.99 4.07
N VAL A 515 4.72 4.22 5.20
CA VAL A 515 3.30 4.59 5.28
C VAL A 515 3.17 5.94 5.99
N ALA A 516 2.57 6.90 5.31
CA ALA A 516 2.16 8.18 5.85
C ALA A 516 0.74 8.10 6.45
N ARG A 517 0.32 9.18 7.12
CA ARG A 517 -0.98 9.25 7.82
C ARG A 517 -2.19 8.95 6.94
N ASP A 518 -2.12 9.31 5.66
CA ASP A 518 -3.22 9.27 4.71
C ASP A 518 -3.01 8.25 3.58
N THR A 519 -1.99 7.39 3.70
CA THR A 519 -1.74 6.32 2.73
C THR A 519 -2.96 5.39 2.63
N GLU A 520 -3.47 5.26 1.41
CA GLU A 520 -4.65 4.47 1.06
C GLU A 520 -4.31 3.58 -0.14
N ILE A 521 -4.65 2.29 -0.06
CA ILE A 521 -4.45 1.33 -1.15
C ILE A 521 -5.71 0.54 -1.40
N THR A 522 -6.01 0.31 -2.67
CA THR A 522 -7.19 -0.47 -3.09
C THR A 522 -6.80 -1.82 -3.70
N PHE A 523 -7.68 -2.80 -3.52
CA PHE A 523 -7.57 -4.12 -4.14
C PHE A 523 -8.89 -4.54 -4.76
N GLU A 524 -8.80 -5.11 -5.95
CA GLU A 524 -9.94 -5.71 -6.65
C GLU A 524 -9.85 -7.23 -6.56
N PHE A 525 -11.00 -7.89 -6.39
CA PHE A 525 -11.08 -9.33 -6.35
C PHE A 525 -12.17 -9.87 -7.27
N GLY A 526 -11.94 -11.08 -7.76
CA GLY A 526 -12.87 -11.86 -8.56
C GLY A 526 -13.23 -13.17 -7.86
N ILE A 527 -14.29 -13.81 -8.35
CA ILE A 527 -14.77 -15.10 -7.86
C ILE A 527 -14.49 -16.16 -8.93
N LYS A 528 -13.95 -17.30 -8.51
CA LYS A 528 -13.77 -18.52 -9.32
C LYS A 528 -15.11 -19.23 -9.35
N GLU A 529 -15.55 -19.65 -10.54
CA GLU A 529 -16.87 -20.27 -10.70
C GLU A 529 -17.06 -21.50 -9.79
N GLN A 530 -18.33 -21.74 -9.42
CA GLN A 530 -18.89 -22.95 -8.80
C GLN A 530 -18.64 -23.23 -7.30
N THR A 531 -17.74 -22.54 -6.58
CA THR A 531 -17.40 -22.94 -5.19
C THR A 531 -17.93 -22.05 -4.05
N ILE A 532 -18.39 -20.84 -4.34
CA ILE A 532 -18.73 -19.84 -3.30
C ILE A 532 -20.23 -19.59 -3.14
N GLN A 533 -21.04 -19.96 -4.14
CA GLN A 533 -22.48 -19.64 -4.19
C GLN A 533 -23.30 -20.29 -3.05
N GLU A 534 -22.79 -21.36 -2.43
CA GLU A 534 -23.45 -22.03 -1.30
C GLU A 534 -23.19 -21.36 0.06
N ARG A 535 -22.36 -20.31 0.12
CA ARG A 535 -22.03 -19.60 1.35
C ARG A 535 -22.82 -18.30 1.44
N GLU A 536 -23.44 -18.06 2.60
CA GLU A 536 -24.07 -16.76 2.90
C GLU A 536 -23.01 -15.66 3.11
N MET A 537 -21.88 -16.01 3.72
CA MET A 537 -20.80 -15.09 4.06
C MET A 537 -19.42 -15.63 3.66
N VAL A 538 -18.51 -14.71 3.33
CA VAL A 538 -17.12 -14.98 3.01
C VAL A 538 -16.16 -14.21 3.92
N PRO A 539 -15.11 -14.87 4.43
CA PRO A 539 -14.11 -14.23 5.28
C PRO A 539 -13.03 -13.51 4.47
N PHE A 540 -12.57 -12.40 5.03
CA PHE A 540 -11.42 -11.61 4.59
C PHE A 540 -10.50 -11.43 5.78
N GLN A 541 -9.19 -11.64 5.60
CA GLN A 541 -8.21 -11.35 6.65
C GLN A 541 -7.04 -10.55 6.09
N LEU A 542 -6.72 -9.46 6.77
CA LEU A 542 -5.58 -8.62 6.52
C LEU A 542 -4.59 -8.76 7.68
N GLN A 543 -3.33 -9.07 7.37
CA GLN A 543 -2.22 -9.00 8.30
C GLN A 543 -1.27 -7.91 7.82
N VAL A 544 -1.01 -6.92 8.66
CA VAL A 544 -0.08 -5.82 8.37
C VAL A 544 1.08 -5.89 9.35
N GLU A 545 2.26 -6.26 8.84
CA GLU A 545 3.52 -6.26 9.57
C GLU A 545 4.23 -4.94 9.31
N PHE A 546 4.72 -4.26 10.34
CA PHE A 546 5.36 -2.95 10.18
C PHE A 546 6.33 -2.64 11.31
N LYS A 547 7.20 -1.65 11.08
CA LYS A 547 7.99 -1.02 12.12
C LYS A 547 7.37 0.31 12.52
N THR A 548 7.18 0.51 13.82
CA THR A 548 6.73 1.77 14.38
C THR A 548 7.86 2.81 14.36
N ARG A 549 7.54 4.08 14.61
CA ARG A 549 8.53 5.17 14.69
C ARG A 549 9.61 4.93 15.74
N ASP A 550 9.29 4.24 16.83
CA ASP A 550 10.20 3.82 17.90
C ASP A 550 10.87 2.46 17.61
N HIS A 551 10.96 2.07 16.34
CA HIS A 551 11.66 0.87 15.85
C HIS A 551 11.14 -0.48 16.37
N ARG A 552 9.93 -0.54 16.93
CA ARG A 552 9.32 -1.81 17.34
C ARG A 552 8.67 -2.50 16.16
N ASN A 553 8.85 -3.81 16.09
CA ASN A 553 8.08 -4.62 15.15
C ASN A 553 6.66 -4.79 15.69
N ALA A 554 5.68 -4.44 14.87
CA ALA A 554 4.26 -4.61 15.13
C ALA A 554 3.61 -5.42 14.02
N CYS A 555 2.55 -6.16 14.38
CA CYS A 555 1.70 -6.89 13.45
C CYS A 555 0.25 -6.69 13.86
N ARG A 556 -0.57 -6.12 12.98
CA ARG A 556 -2.02 -5.99 13.19
C ARG A 556 -2.76 -6.96 12.28
N ILE A 557 -3.66 -7.73 12.86
CA ILE A 557 -4.45 -8.75 12.18
C ILE A 557 -5.92 -8.35 12.27
N ILE A 558 -6.55 -8.16 11.11
CA ILE A 558 -7.95 -7.74 10.98
C ILE A 558 -8.69 -8.81 10.16
N THR A 559 -9.76 -9.37 10.71
CA THR A 559 -10.64 -10.34 10.06
C THR A 559 -12.05 -9.78 9.97
N GLN A 560 -12.69 -9.88 8.81
CA GLN A 560 -14.08 -9.49 8.59
C GLN A 560 -14.81 -10.55 7.77
N GLU A 561 -16.12 -10.66 7.94
CA GLU A 561 -17.00 -11.45 7.07
C GLU A 561 -17.89 -10.52 6.25
N LYS A 562 -18.12 -10.87 4.98
CA LYS A 562 -19.01 -10.15 4.08
C LYS A 562 -20.05 -11.08 3.49
N LYS A 563 -21.28 -10.60 3.38
CA LYS A 563 -22.37 -11.32 2.73
C LYS A 563 -22.14 -11.41 1.23
N ILE A 564 -22.69 -12.43 0.59
CA ILE A 564 -22.65 -12.60 -0.87
C ILE A 564 -24.01 -12.26 -1.48
N THR A 565 -24.02 -11.68 -2.68
CA THR A 565 -25.23 -11.44 -3.45
C THR A 565 -25.02 -11.76 -4.93
N THR A 566 -26.07 -12.21 -5.59
CA THR A 566 -26.20 -12.28 -7.05
C THR A 566 -27.18 -11.23 -7.59
N ASN A 567 -27.79 -10.43 -6.72
CA ASN A 567 -28.78 -9.45 -7.08
C ASN A 567 -28.11 -8.10 -7.37
N SER A 568 -28.08 -7.68 -8.64
CA SER A 568 -27.48 -6.43 -9.10
C SER A 568 -28.19 -5.18 -8.57
N SER A 569 -29.49 -5.22 -8.30
CA SER A 569 -30.21 -4.02 -7.81
C SER A 569 -29.79 -3.63 -6.39
N LEU A 570 -29.57 -4.62 -5.50
CA LEU A 570 -29.07 -4.39 -4.14
C LEU A 570 -27.65 -3.79 -4.13
N VAL A 571 -26.88 -4.06 -5.19
CA VAL A 571 -25.51 -3.57 -5.34
C VAL A 571 -25.52 -2.09 -5.69
N GLU A 572 -26.33 -1.68 -6.68
CA GLU A 572 -26.40 -0.30 -7.16
C GLU A 572 -26.81 0.69 -6.06
N ASP A 573 -27.77 0.32 -5.20
CA ASP A 573 -28.30 1.22 -4.18
C ASP A 573 -27.32 1.39 -2.99
N GLY A 574 -26.53 0.37 -2.67
CA GLY A 574 -25.62 0.32 -1.52
C GLY A 574 -24.14 0.58 -1.82
N LEU A 575 -23.85 1.14 -3.00
CA LEU A 575 -22.48 1.30 -3.49
C LEU A 575 -21.79 2.56 -2.95
N ASN A 576 -20.54 2.40 -2.51
CA ASN A 576 -19.62 3.49 -2.20
C ASN A 576 -18.83 3.87 -3.46
N ILE A 577 -19.28 4.93 -4.13
CA ILE A 577 -18.66 5.43 -5.36
C ILE A 577 -17.26 6.01 -5.12
N THR A 578 -16.94 6.48 -3.90
CA THR A 578 -15.63 7.03 -3.57
C THR A 578 -14.56 5.93 -3.64
N VAL A 579 -14.83 4.76 -3.05
CA VAL A 579 -13.90 3.62 -3.10
C VAL A 579 -13.66 3.17 -4.55
N LEU A 580 -14.71 3.14 -5.39
CA LEU A 580 -14.56 2.80 -6.80
C LEU A 580 -13.78 3.85 -7.57
N GLY A 581 -14.04 5.14 -7.35
CA GLY A 581 -13.31 6.23 -8.00
C GLY A 581 -11.82 6.21 -7.63
N VAL A 582 -11.50 6.05 -6.34
CA VAL A 582 -10.11 5.88 -5.87
C VAL A 582 -9.48 4.67 -6.52
N HIS A 583 -10.17 3.53 -6.54
CA HIS A 583 -9.65 2.32 -7.15
C HIS A 583 -9.38 2.48 -8.64
N ALA A 584 -10.33 3.03 -9.40
CA ALA A 584 -10.20 3.27 -10.83
C ALA A 584 -9.00 4.20 -11.16
N ALA A 585 -8.78 5.23 -10.35
CA ALA A 585 -7.61 6.10 -10.45
C ALA A 585 -6.30 5.35 -10.16
N GLN A 586 -6.25 4.61 -9.04
CA GLN A 586 -5.04 3.89 -8.63
C GLN A 586 -4.67 2.76 -9.61
N ILE A 587 -5.67 1.99 -10.08
CA ILE A 587 -5.43 0.84 -10.96
C ILE A 587 -5.04 1.27 -12.36
N SER A 588 -5.69 2.29 -12.92
CA SER A 588 -5.34 2.82 -14.24
C SER A 588 -3.92 3.36 -14.23
N ALA A 589 -3.57 4.18 -13.23
CA ALA A 589 -2.21 4.69 -13.07
C ALA A 589 -1.17 3.58 -12.96
N ARG A 590 -1.43 2.55 -12.13
CA ARG A 590 -0.52 1.41 -11.98
C ARG A 590 -0.34 0.64 -13.28
N LEU A 591 -1.43 0.36 -14.01
CA LEU A 591 -1.37 -0.36 -15.29
C LEU A 591 -0.62 0.46 -16.35
N THR A 592 -0.81 1.78 -16.39
CA THR A 592 -0.06 2.70 -17.25
C THR A 592 1.44 2.66 -16.95
N MET A 593 1.85 2.72 -15.68
CA MET A 593 3.27 2.59 -15.29
C MET A 593 3.87 1.21 -15.64
N GLU A 594 3.04 0.16 -15.63
CA GLU A 594 3.43 -1.19 -16.08
C GLU A 594 3.51 -1.33 -17.61
N GLY A 595 3.16 -0.27 -18.37
CA GLY A 595 3.10 -0.28 -19.85
C GLY A 595 1.84 -0.93 -20.42
N ARG A 596 0.86 -1.30 -19.58
CA ARG A 596 -0.39 -1.95 -19.96
C ARG A 596 -1.49 -0.93 -20.21
N ILE A 597 -1.24 -0.03 -21.16
CA ILE A 597 -2.09 1.14 -21.40
C ILE A 597 -3.52 0.75 -21.82
N GLN A 598 -3.67 -0.25 -22.69
CA GLN A 598 -5.00 -0.70 -23.14
C GLN A 598 -5.84 -1.27 -21.99
N ASP A 599 -5.22 -1.99 -21.06
CA ASP A 599 -5.91 -2.50 -19.86
C ASP A 599 -6.33 -1.35 -18.95
N ALA A 600 -5.48 -0.33 -18.80
CA ALA A 600 -5.78 0.88 -18.03
C ALA A 600 -6.98 1.64 -18.61
N GLN A 601 -7.00 1.84 -19.92
CA GLN A 601 -8.11 2.49 -20.65
C GLN A 601 -9.41 1.70 -20.51
N LYS A 602 -9.36 0.38 -20.68
CA LYS A 602 -10.54 -0.47 -20.56
C LYS A 602 -11.16 -0.37 -19.16
N GLU A 603 -10.33 -0.45 -18.12
CA GLU A 603 -10.80 -0.38 -16.74
C GLU A 603 -11.39 0.99 -16.41
N ILE A 604 -10.72 2.08 -16.80
CA ILE A 604 -11.19 3.43 -16.50
C ILE A 604 -12.50 3.76 -17.22
N LEU A 605 -12.66 3.33 -18.47
CA LEU A 605 -13.89 3.52 -19.24
C LEU A 605 -15.05 2.70 -18.68
N ALA A 606 -14.80 1.44 -18.29
CA ALA A 606 -15.82 0.59 -17.67
C ALA A 606 -16.31 1.18 -16.35
N GLN A 607 -15.38 1.61 -15.47
CA GLN A 607 -15.71 2.24 -14.19
C GLN A 607 -16.41 3.58 -14.39
N LYS A 608 -15.97 4.41 -15.35
CA LYS A 608 -16.61 5.70 -15.68
C LYS A 608 -18.07 5.51 -16.07
N ALA A 609 -18.34 4.65 -17.06
CA ALA A 609 -19.69 4.39 -17.53
C ALA A 609 -20.59 3.84 -16.41
N PHE A 610 -20.03 2.98 -15.55
CA PHE A 610 -20.77 2.40 -14.44
C PHE A 610 -21.09 3.42 -13.34
N ILE A 611 -20.11 4.19 -12.87
CA ILE A 611 -20.32 5.21 -11.83
C ILE A 611 -21.29 6.28 -12.33
N GLN A 612 -21.18 6.70 -13.59
CA GLN A 612 -22.12 7.66 -14.20
C GLN A 612 -23.57 7.17 -14.14
N LYS A 613 -23.84 5.91 -14.55
CA LYS A 613 -25.17 5.29 -14.48
C LYS A 613 -25.76 5.34 -13.06
N ILE A 614 -24.93 5.12 -12.04
CA ILE A 614 -25.35 5.10 -10.63
C ILE A 614 -25.64 6.50 -10.11
N VAL A 615 -24.78 7.47 -10.41
CA VAL A 615 -24.95 8.87 -10.01
C VAL A 615 -26.24 9.44 -10.60
N GLU A 616 -26.48 9.21 -11.90
CA GLU A 616 -27.71 9.63 -12.60
C GLU A 616 -28.98 8.97 -12.01
N LYS A 617 -28.88 7.70 -11.61
CA LYS A 617 -29.99 6.95 -10.99
C LYS A 617 -30.31 7.46 -9.58
N LYS A 618 -29.28 7.74 -8.76
CA LYS A 618 -29.45 8.12 -7.34
C LYS A 618 -29.82 9.59 -7.14
N GLN A 619 -29.48 10.47 -8.08
CA GLN A 619 -29.72 11.93 -8.00
C GLN A 619 -29.25 12.53 -6.67
N ASN A 620 -28.09 12.07 -6.18
CA ASN A 620 -27.50 12.56 -4.94
C ASN A 620 -26.40 13.58 -5.27
N LYS A 621 -26.64 14.83 -4.88
CA LYS A 621 -25.72 15.95 -5.12
C LYS A 621 -24.31 15.74 -4.56
N GLU A 622 -24.17 15.09 -3.41
CA GLU A 622 -22.84 14.80 -2.84
C GLU A 622 -22.08 13.79 -3.70
N GLU A 623 -22.78 12.79 -4.24
CA GLU A 623 -22.20 11.78 -5.11
C GLU A 623 -21.86 12.35 -6.50
N GLU A 624 -22.67 13.27 -7.02
CA GLU A 624 -22.37 14.06 -8.22
C GLU A 624 -21.08 14.88 -8.05
N ASP A 625 -20.93 15.61 -6.93
CA ASP A 625 -19.71 16.39 -6.67
C ASP A 625 -18.46 15.49 -6.57
N ILE A 626 -18.59 14.30 -5.96
CA ILE A 626 -17.51 13.29 -5.89
C ILE A 626 -17.15 12.80 -7.29
N TYR A 627 -18.14 12.49 -8.13
CA TYR A 627 -17.93 12.05 -9.50
C TYR A 627 -17.26 13.12 -10.35
N GLU A 628 -17.70 14.38 -10.27
CA GLU A 628 -17.09 15.49 -10.99
C GLU A 628 -15.64 15.74 -10.55
N ASN A 629 -15.36 15.63 -9.25
CA ASN A 629 -13.99 15.71 -8.72
C ASN A 629 -13.11 14.58 -9.26
N TRP A 630 -13.65 13.36 -9.32
CA TRP A 630 -12.94 12.20 -9.87
C TRP A 630 -12.69 12.36 -11.37
N MET A 631 -13.71 12.77 -12.14
CA MET A 631 -13.60 13.05 -13.57
C MET A 631 -12.56 14.13 -13.86
N SER A 632 -12.52 15.20 -13.06
CA SER A 632 -11.47 16.23 -13.18
C SER A 632 -10.07 15.69 -12.92
N ALA A 633 -9.90 14.72 -12.00
CA ALA A 633 -8.60 14.11 -11.73
C ALA A 633 -8.19 13.12 -12.84
N VAL A 634 -9.15 12.40 -13.39
CA VAL A 634 -8.95 11.37 -14.41
C VAL A 634 -8.86 11.93 -15.83
N ALA A 635 -9.50 13.06 -16.13
CA ALA A 635 -9.50 13.70 -17.46
C ALA A 635 -8.08 13.95 -17.99
N ALA A 636 -7.17 14.38 -17.11
CA ALA A 636 -5.76 14.59 -17.43
C ALA A 636 -5.05 13.34 -17.96
N ILE A 637 -5.55 12.14 -17.67
CA ILE A 637 -5.06 10.88 -18.24
C ILE A 637 -5.89 10.45 -19.44
N CYS A 638 -7.22 10.59 -19.40
CA CYS A 638 -8.08 10.14 -20.48
C CYS A 638 -7.72 10.82 -21.81
N ASP A 639 -7.44 12.12 -21.80
CA ASP A 639 -7.10 12.85 -23.02
C ASP A 639 -5.74 12.37 -23.57
N ASP A 640 -4.71 12.27 -22.71
CA ASP A 640 -3.36 11.81 -23.09
C ASP A 640 -3.29 10.30 -23.44
N LEU A 641 -4.10 9.46 -22.80
CA LEU A 641 -4.20 8.04 -23.13
C LEU A 641 -4.94 7.81 -24.45
N VAL A 642 -5.97 8.60 -24.74
CA VAL A 642 -6.78 8.47 -25.97
C VAL A 642 -6.01 8.96 -27.20
N GLU A 643 -5.06 9.88 -27.04
CA GLU A 643 -4.22 10.41 -28.13
C GLU A 643 -3.05 9.51 -28.55
N ILE A 644 -2.81 8.35 -27.93
CA ILE A 644 -1.81 7.39 -28.45
C ILE A 644 -2.44 6.69 -29.66
N PRO A 645 -2.07 7.05 -30.90
CA PRO A 645 -2.73 6.49 -32.07
C PRO A 645 -2.41 5.01 -32.13
N GLU A 646 -3.45 4.20 -32.37
CA GLU A 646 -3.29 2.86 -32.91
C GLU A 646 -2.36 2.96 -34.12
N GLY A 647 -1.30 2.16 -34.12
CA GLY A 647 -0.31 2.20 -35.20
C GLY A 647 -1.00 2.16 -36.56
N GLU A 648 -0.73 3.16 -37.40
CA GLU A 648 -1.12 3.15 -38.79
C GLU A 648 -0.48 1.93 -39.46
N ALA A 649 -1.28 0.89 -39.61
CA ALA A 649 -1.02 -0.20 -40.53
C ALA A 649 -1.26 0.33 -41.95
N HIS A 650 -0.29 1.08 -42.49
CA HIS A 650 -0.20 1.31 -43.92
C HIS A 650 1.02 0.59 -44.49
N SER A 651 0.72 -0.16 -45.54
CA SER A 651 1.53 -1.13 -46.24
C SER A 651 2.76 -0.53 -46.90
N GLU A 652 3.96 -0.96 -46.50
CA GLU A 652 5.09 -1.06 -47.42
C GLU A 652 5.87 -2.34 -47.15
N ALA A 653 5.89 -3.19 -48.18
CA ALA A 653 6.71 -4.38 -48.25
C ALA A 653 8.15 -4.00 -48.58
N ALA A 654 9.09 -4.20 -47.65
CA ALA A 654 10.43 -4.76 -47.90
C ALA A 654 11.31 -4.73 -46.64
N SER A 655 11.81 -5.91 -46.27
CA SER A 655 13.03 -6.22 -45.49
C SER A 655 13.34 -5.46 -44.19
N GLY A 656 13.32 -6.19 -43.07
CA GLY A 656 14.09 -5.84 -41.87
C GLY A 656 13.35 -6.16 -40.57
N SER A 657 13.75 -7.25 -39.91
CA SER A 657 13.29 -7.65 -38.57
C SER A 657 13.57 -6.53 -37.56
N LYS A 658 12.57 -5.68 -37.28
CA LYS A 658 12.58 -4.74 -36.15
C LYS A 658 11.73 -5.28 -35.01
N THR A 659 12.41 -5.45 -33.88
CA THR A 659 11.96 -5.85 -32.56
C THR A 659 10.77 -5.00 -32.09
N LYS A 660 9.66 -5.64 -31.70
CA LYS A 660 8.40 -5.01 -31.26
C LYS A 660 8.47 -4.24 -29.91
N ASN A 661 9.66 -3.95 -29.38
CA ASN A 661 9.84 -3.32 -28.07
C ASN A 661 10.22 -1.83 -28.11
N SER A 662 10.29 -1.20 -29.28
CA SER A 662 10.74 0.21 -29.41
C SER A 662 9.62 1.27 -29.32
N VAL A 663 8.41 0.91 -28.85
CA VAL A 663 7.22 1.79 -28.92
C VAL A 663 6.80 2.39 -27.56
N LEU A 664 7.55 2.15 -26.48
CA LEU A 664 7.45 3.01 -25.30
C LEU A 664 8.13 4.34 -25.63
N LYS A 665 7.40 5.24 -26.31
CA LYS A 665 7.71 6.67 -26.40
C LYS A 665 8.09 7.14 -25.00
N VAL A 666 9.18 7.91 -24.89
CA VAL A 666 9.55 8.63 -23.66
C VAL A 666 8.32 9.43 -23.23
N LEU A 667 7.65 8.98 -22.17
CA LEU A 667 6.48 9.66 -21.62
C LEU A 667 6.93 11.02 -21.10
N SER A 668 6.13 12.07 -21.35
CA SER A 668 6.43 13.41 -20.84
C SER A 668 6.39 13.43 -19.32
N ASP A 669 7.19 14.29 -18.71
CA ASP A 669 7.22 14.44 -17.25
C ASP A 669 5.85 14.86 -16.70
N GLU A 670 5.09 15.67 -17.45
CA GLU A 670 3.72 16.05 -17.10
C GLU A 670 2.81 14.82 -17.00
N PHE A 671 2.85 13.93 -17.98
CA PHE A 671 2.07 12.71 -17.97
C PHE A 671 2.47 11.80 -16.80
N VAL A 672 3.78 11.62 -16.56
CA VAL A 672 4.28 10.81 -15.44
C VAL A 672 3.85 11.37 -14.09
N ASN A 673 3.93 12.69 -13.92
CA ASN A 673 3.50 13.37 -12.71
C ASN A 673 2.00 13.14 -12.45
N VAL A 674 1.15 13.23 -13.48
CA VAL A 674 -0.28 12.93 -13.37
C VAL A 674 -0.51 11.46 -12.98
N VAL A 675 0.18 10.53 -13.64
CA VAL A 675 0.08 9.09 -13.34
C VAL A 675 0.49 8.79 -11.88
N LEU A 676 1.60 9.34 -11.41
CA LEU A 676 2.06 9.15 -10.03
C LEU A 676 1.09 9.76 -9.00
N ARG A 677 0.49 10.93 -9.30
CA ARG A 677 -0.55 11.53 -8.46
C ARG A 677 -1.81 10.65 -8.40
N LEU A 678 -2.21 10.05 -9.52
CA LEU A 678 -3.38 9.17 -9.57
C LEU A 678 -3.15 7.85 -8.83
N LYS A 679 -1.94 7.30 -8.94
CA LYS A 679 -1.53 6.12 -8.17
C LYS A 679 -1.63 6.35 -6.66
N ASN A 680 -1.39 7.57 -6.20
CA ASN A 680 -1.48 7.98 -4.80
C ASN A 680 -2.81 8.68 -4.46
N THR A 681 -3.83 8.56 -5.31
CA THR A 681 -5.16 9.13 -5.04
C THR A 681 -5.77 8.48 -3.81
N LYS A 682 -6.45 9.31 -3.01
CA LYS A 682 -7.07 8.95 -1.73
C LYS A 682 -8.50 9.48 -1.65
N SER A 683 -9.34 8.83 -0.85
CA SER A 683 -10.75 9.16 -0.69
C SER A 683 -10.97 10.64 -0.30
N GLN A 684 -10.08 11.18 0.53
CA GLN A 684 -10.13 12.60 0.95
C GLN A 684 -9.99 13.58 -0.22
N MET A 685 -9.29 13.24 -1.30
CA MET A 685 -9.14 14.12 -2.46
C MET A 685 -10.44 14.24 -3.26
N LEU A 686 -11.23 13.18 -3.31
CA LEU A 686 -12.51 13.14 -4.03
C LEU A 686 -13.65 13.78 -3.23
N CYS A 687 -13.61 13.69 -1.90
CA CYS A 687 -14.65 14.26 -1.02
C CYS A 687 -14.51 15.77 -0.76
N ARG A 688 -13.48 16.46 -1.27
CA ARG A 688 -13.30 17.92 -1.07
C ARG A 688 -14.38 18.70 -1.83
N SER A 689 -15.18 19.50 -1.12
CA SER A 689 -16.22 20.33 -1.74
C SER A 689 -15.62 21.48 -2.55
N LYS A 690 -16.34 21.94 -3.59
CA LYS A 690 -15.96 23.13 -4.39
C LYS A 690 -15.69 24.38 -3.52
N SER A 691 -16.36 24.49 -2.36
CA SER A 691 -16.19 25.60 -1.41
C SER A 691 -14.86 25.59 -0.64
N GLU A 692 -14.21 24.43 -0.44
CA GLU A 692 -12.89 24.37 0.21
C GLU A 692 -11.74 24.72 -0.75
N ARG A 693 -11.97 24.61 -2.07
CA ARG A 693 -10.97 24.97 -3.10
C ARG A 693 -10.80 26.48 -3.26
N THR A 694 -11.86 27.27 -3.06
CA THR A 694 -11.83 28.74 -3.19
C THR A 694 -11.32 29.48 -1.95
N LEU A 695 -11.13 28.80 -0.83
CA LEU A 695 -10.60 29.39 0.41
C LEU A 695 -9.07 29.22 0.57
N LYS A 696 -8.41 28.51 -0.36
CA LYS A 696 -6.95 28.29 -0.36
C LYS A 696 -6.23 28.71 -1.66
N SER A 697 -6.95 29.29 -2.63
CA SER A 697 -6.35 30.10 -3.70
C SER A 697 -6.29 31.55 -3.28
#